data_AF-B1JBI1-F1
#
_entry.id   AF-B1JBI1-F1
#
_cell.length_a   1.000
_cell.length_b   1.000
_cell.length_c   1.000
_cell.angle_alpha   90.00
_cell.angle_beta   90.00
_cell.angle_gamma   90.00
#
_symmetry.space_group_name_H-M   'P 1'
#
loop_
_entity.id
_entity.type
_entity.pdbx_description
1 polymer ?
#
loop_
_entity_poly.entity_id
_entity_poly.type
_entity_poly.pdbx_seq_one_letter_code
_entity_poly.pdbx_strand_id
1 'polypeptide(L)'
;MPTRSKIIYTFTDEAPALATYSLLPIVEAFTASADIAVETRDISLAGRILAAFPEQLGTEKQVGDHLAELGQLATTPEANIIKLPNISASVPQLKAAIKELQGKGFNIPDYADEPATAEEKESRARYDRIKGSAVNPVLREGNSDRRAPLSVKNYARKHPHKMGAWAADSKSHVAHMTQGDFYGSEKAALIEADDSLRIELVAKDGSTTVLKEKTAVKAAEIIDCATMSRKALKAFIAEQIADAKASGVLLSVHLKATMMKVSDPIMFGVIVEAFYGEVLAKHAAALAEVGFNANNGIGDLYARIKDLPADKQAEIEADIQALYAERPALAMVNSDKGITNLHVPSDVIVDASMPAMIRDSGKMWNTAGELQDAKAIIPDRCYAGIYQATIEDCKANGAFDPTTMGSVPNVGLMAQKAEEYGSHDKTFQVKADGVVRVVDGKGKVVLEQSVEAGDIFRMCQTKDAPIQDWVKLAVNRARLSNTPAVFWLDPARAHDGVMIEKVQKYLKDHDTAGLDIRVLAPVDAIKFSLARIREGKDTISVTGNVLRDYLTDLFPIMELGTSAKMLSIVPLMNGGGLFETGAGGSAPKHVQQLVEENFLRWDSLGEFLALAASLEHLGNTYDNPRAKVLANTLDQATGKFLDTNKSPSRKVGGIDNRGSHFYLTLYWAEALAAQTDDAALQARFAPLAKTLAENEATIVAELNAVQGKPADIGGYYAPDAELTAKVMRPSQTLNSAIAAL
;
A
#
# COMPACT_ATOMS: atom_id res chain seq x y z
N MET A 1 30.61 27.27 -0.97
CA MET A 1 29.19 27.67 -0.79
C MET A 1 28.45 26.43 -0.33
N PRO A 2 27.58 26.48 0.69
CA PRO A 2 26.75 25.33 0.99
C PRO A 2 25.92 25.02 -0.26
N THR A 3 25.91 23.75 -0.66
CA THR A 3 25.08 23.26 -1.77
C THR A 3 23.61 23.51 -1.45
N ARG A 4 22.91 24.22 -2.33
CA ARG A 4 21.46 24.47 -2.24
C ARG A 4 20.73 23.16 -1.92
N SER A 5 19.94 23.12 -0.84
CA SER A 5 19.17 21.93 -0.45
C SER A 5 18.16 21.57 -1.54
N LYS A 6 17.95 20.27 -1.78
CA LYS A 6 17.07 19.79 -2.86
C LYS A 6 15.93 18.94 -2.31
N ILE A 7 14.76 19.09 -2.90
CA ILE A 7 13.63 18.16 -2.79
C ILE A 7 13.44 17.53 -4.16
N ILE A 8 13.36 16.21 -4.22
CA ILE A 8 12.95 15.50 -5.43
C ILE A 8 11.46 15.21 -5.36
N TYR A 9 10.68 15.77 -6.28
CA TYR A 9 9.25 15.56 -6.40
C TYR A 9 8.98 14.55 -7.51
N THR A 10 8.46 13.37 -7.18
CA THR A 10 8.24 12.34 -8.21
C THR A 10 7.10 12.73 -9.14
N PHE A 11 7.33 12.68 -10.45
CA PHE A 11 6.27 12.74 -11.45
C PHE A 11 5.80 11.31 -11.74
N THR A 12 4.49 11.08 -11.64
CA THR A 12 3.89 9.73 -11.60
C THR A 12 2.80 9.59 -12.66
N ASP A 13 1.72 8.88 -12.36
CA ASP A 13 0.64 8.55 -13.29
C ASP A 13 -0.70 9.15 -12.84
N GLU A 14 -1.65 9.24 -13.78
CA GLU A 14 -3.08 9.46 -13.52
C GLU A 14 -3.38 10.70 -12.62
N ALA A 15 -4.17 10.54 -11.56
CA ALA A 15 -4.68 11.67 -10.78
C ALA A 15 -3.59 12.45 -10.01
N PRO A 16 -2.62 11.79 -9.34
CA PRO A 16 -1.48 12.48 -8.75
C PRO A 16 -0.62 13.24 -9.77
N ALA A 17 -0.43 12.70 -10.98
CA ALA A 17 0.31 13.40 -12.04
C ALA A 17 -0.41 14.68 -12.46
N LEU A 18 -1.73 14.62 -12.66
CA LEU A 18 -2.57 15.79 -12.95
C LEU A 18 -2.49 16.83 -11.82
N ALA A 19 -2.64 16.40 -10.56
CA ALA A 19 -2.53 17.28 -9.39
C ALA A 19 -1.16 17.97 -9.31
N THR A 20 -0.09 17.26 -9.66
CA THR A 20 1.28 17.79 -9.70
C THR A 20 1.40 18.99 -10.65
N TYR A 21 0.75 18.98 -11.83
CA TYR A 21 0.74 20.13 -12.74
C TYR A 21 0.14 21.41 -12.11
N SER A 22 -0.74 21.27 -11.11
CA SER A 22 -1.34 22.39 -10.39
C SER A 22 -0.53 22.79 -9.16
N LEU A 23 -0.08 21.81 -8.35
CA LEU A 23 0.55 22.07 -7.05
C LEU A 23 2.05 22.39 -7.15
N LEU A 24 2.79 21.73 -8.04
CA LEU A 24 4.25 21.83 -8.10
C LEU A 24 4.75 23.28 -8.30
N PRO A 25 4.15 24.12 -9.18
CA PRO A 25 4.57 25.51 -9.32
C PRO A 25 4.41 26.35 -8.04
N ILE A 26 3.40 26.03 -7.21
CA ILE A 26 3.21 26.67 -5.90
C ILE A 26 4.33 26.25 -4.96
N VAL A 27 4.63 24.94 -4.90
CA VAL A 27 5.70 24.40 -4.05
C VAL A 27 7.06 24.98 -4.43
N GLU A 28 7.38 25.04 -5.72
CA GLU A 28 8.61 25.66 -6.23
C GLU A 28 8.75 27.12 -5.81
N ALA A 29 7.69 27.92 -5.98
CA ALA A 29 7.70 29.34 -5.64
C ALA A 29 7.87 29.57 -4.13
N PHE A 30 7.16 28.80 -3.29
CA PHE A 30 7.24 28.95 -1.83
C PHE A 30 8.60 28.50 -1.29
N THR A 31 9.11 27.36 -1.74
CA THR A 31 10.36 26.78 -1.23
C THR A 31 11.62 27.52 -1.72
N ALA A 32 11.56 28.20 -2.86
CA ALA A 32 12.62 29.10 -3.31
C ALA A 32 12.92 30.23 -2.29
N SER A 33 11.95 30.61 -1.46
CA SER A 33 12.15 31.60 -0.39
C SER A 33 13.08 31.15 0.75
N ALA A 34 13.28 29.84 0.87
CA ALA A 34 14.17 29.20 1.84
C ALA A 34 15.44 28.62 1.21
N ASP A 35 15.77 29.02 -0.03
CA ASP A 35 16.90 28.48 -0.81
C ASP A 35 16.84 26.95 -0.97
N ILE A 36 15.64 26.44 -1.25
CA ILE A 36 15.40 25.03 -1.55
C ILE A 36 15.10 24.91 -3.05
N ALA A 37 15.75 23.98 -3.73
CA ALA A 37 15.43 23.61 -5.10
C ALA A 37 14.45 22.43 -5.08
N VAL A 38 13.48 22.45 -5.98
CA VAL A 38 12.60 21.31 -6.23
C VAL A 38 12.91 20.80 -7.64
N GLU A 39 13.27 19.54 -7.75
CA GLU A 39 13.54 18.88 -9.04
C GLU A 39 12.56 17.73 -9.23
N THR A 40 12.16 17.46 -10.47
CA THR A 40 11.30 16.32 -10.78
C THR A 40 12.08 15.10 -11.23
N ARG A 41 11.54 13.92 -10.94
CA ARG A 41 11.99 12.64 -11.51
C ARG A 41 10.79 11.86 -12.00
N ASP A 42 10.77 11.57 -13.30
CA ASP A 42 9.66 10.85 -13.95
C ASP A 42 9.79 9.34 -13.73
N ILE A 43 8.88 8.82 -12.91
CA ILE A 43 8.74 7.39 -12.60
C ILE A 43 7.37 6.85 -13.08
N SER A 44 6.70 7.58 -13.98
CA SER A 44 5.47 7.12 -14.63
C SER A 44 5.70 5.78 -15.34
N LEU A 45 4.61 5.05 -15.59
CA LEU A 45 4.66 3.82 -16.38
C LEU A 45 5.25 4.08 -17.76
N ALA A 46 4.86 5.18 -18.42
CA ALA A 46 5.38 5.56 -19.72
C ALA A 46 6.89 5.87 -19.67
N GLY A 47 7.33 6.71 -18.73
CA GLY A 47 8.74 7.05 -18.56
C GLY A 47 9.62 5.82 -18.31
N ARG A 48 9.17 4.90 -17.46
CA ARG A 48 9.89 3.64 -17.18
C ARG A 48 9.92 2.67 -18.35
N ILE A 49 8.88 2.63 -19.18
CA ILE A 49 8.90 1.85 -20.43
C ILE A 49 9.97 2.43 -21.36
N LEU A 50 9.95 3.74 -21.60
CA LEU A 50 10.90 4.39 -22.51
C LEU A 50 12.36 4.24 -22.03
N ALA A 51 12.61 4.39 -20.72
CA ALA A 51 13.94 4.22 -20.12
C ALA A 51 14.50 2.79 -20.27
N ALA A 52 13.64 1.78 -20.46
CA ALA A 52 14.08 0.39 -20.62
C ALA A 52 14.44 0.02 -22.07
N PHE A 53 14.14 0.86 -23.06
CA PHE A 53 14.43 0.62 -24.48
C PHE A 53 15.16 1.79 -25.16
N PRO A 54 16.20 2.39 -24.54
CA PRO A 54 16.86 3.60 -25.06
C PRO A 54 17.44 3.40 -26.47
N GLU A 55 17.90 2.19 -26.78
CA GLU A 55 18.50 1.84 -28.07
C GLU A 55 17.50 1.91 -29.24
N GLN A 56 16.19 1.93 -28.96
CA GLN A 56 15.15 1.91 -29.99
C GLN A 56 14.51 3.28 -30.24
N LEU A 57 14.77 4.27 -29.37
CA LEU A 57 14.11 5.58 -29.41
C LEU A 57 14.82 6.61 -30.30
N GLY A 58 16.12 6.44 -30.55
CA GLY A 58 16.99 7.47 -31.14
C GLY A 58 17.32 8.57 -30.11
N THR A 59 18.41 9.32 -30.34
CA THR A 59 18.99 10.25 -29.34
C THR A 59 18.05 11.37 -28.89
N GLU A 60 17.11 11.80 -29.74
CA GLU A 60 16.19 12.90 -29.44
C GLU A 60 14.99 12.48 -28.57
N LYS A 61 14.68 11.18 -28.50
CA LYS A 61 13.52 10.64 -27.76
C LYS A 61 13.93 9.80 -26.55
N GLN A 62 15.23 9.66 -26.30
CA GLN A 62 15.74 8.98 -25.11
C GLN A 62 15.38 9.76 -23.85
N VAL A 63 14.98 9.03 -22.82
CA VAL A 63 14.73 9.57 -21.48
C VAL A 63 15.69 8.91 -20.49
N GLY A 64 16.01 9.61 -19.41
CA GLY A 64 16.85 9.06 -18.35
C GLY A 64 16.13 7.98 -17.54
N ASP A 65 16.89 7.01 -17.02
CA ASP A 65 16.37 6.04 -16.04
C ASP A 65 16.33 6.69 -14.65
N HIS A 66 15.31 7.50 -14.43
CA HIS A 66 15.10 8.20 -13.16
C HIS A 66 14.79 7.24 -12.00
N LEU A 67 14.28 6.03 -12.25
CA LEU A 67 14.06 5.07 -11.18
C LEU A 67 15.38 4.51 -10.66
N ALA A 68 16.32 4.19 -11.55
CA ALA A 68 17.68 3.81 -11.16
C ALA A 68 18.40 4.96 -10.44
N GLU A 69 18.28 6.19 -10.94
CA GLU A 69 18.86 7.38 -10.29
C GLU A 69 18.29 7.59 -8.87
N LEU A 70 16.97 7.52 -8.72
CA LEU A 70 16.33 7.63 -7.40
C LEU A 70 16.72 6.50 -6.45
N GLY A 71 16.90 5.28 -6.98
CA GLY A 71 17.41 4.15 -6.19
C GLY A 71 18.81 4.39 -5.66
N GLN A 72 19.69 5.02 -6.45
CA GLN A 72 21.01 5.45 -5.98
C GLN A 72 20.89 6.58 -4.95
N LEU A 73 20.10 7.62 -5.25
CA LEU A 73 19.87 8.73 -4.34
C LEU A 73 19.34 8.26 -2.98
N ALA A 74 18.39 7.31 -2.95
CA ALA A 74 17.84 6.77 -1.71
C ALA A 74 18.89 6.12 -0.79
N THR A 75 20.10 5.86 -1.29
CA THR A 75 21.24 5.37 -0.51
C THR A 75 22.22 6.45 -0.08
N THR A 76 21.91 7.73 -0.27
CA THR A 76 22.77 8.86 0.14
C THR A 76 22.12 9.69 1.26
N PRO A 77 22.91 10.35 2.12
CA PRO A 77 22.37 11.21 3.18
C PRO A 77 21.63 12.44 2.65
N GLU A 78 21.91 12.86 1.41
CA GLU A 78 21.31 14.06 0.82
C GLU A 78 19.90 13.83 0.28
N ALA A 79 19.42 12.58 0.23
CA ALA A 79 18.10 12.26 -0.29
C ALA A 79 16.99 12.98 0.48
N ASN A 80 16.16 13.70 -0.26
CA ASN A 80 14.87 14.15 0.19
C ASN A 80 13.88 13.96 -0.96
N ILE A 81 13.07 12.90 -0.88
CA ILE A 81 12.20 12.45 -1.97
C ILE A 81 10.75 12.51 -1.51
N ILE A 82 9.93 13.34 -2.17
CA ILE A 82 8.47 13.32 -2.03
C ILE A 82 7.93 12.36 -3.09
N LYS A 83 7.36 11.24 -2.64
CA LYS A 83 6.91 10.12 -3.47
C LYS A 83 5.39 10.06 -3.55
N LEU A 84 4.85 10.37 -4.72
CA LEU A 84 3.42 10.31 -5.02
C LEU A 84 3.00 8.88 -5.43
N PRO A 85 1.73 8.48 -5.30
CA PRO A 85 1.24 7.21 -5.83
C PRO A 85 1.51 7.03 -7.32
N ASN A 86 1.93 5.83 -7.72
CA ASN A 86 2.21 5.48 -9.10
C ASN A 86 1.58 4.12 -9.47
N ILE A 87 1.43 3.85 -10.75
CA ILE A 87 0.87 2.59 -11.26
C ILE A 87 1.83 1.44 -10.96
N SER A 88 1.31 0.40 -10.30
CA SER A 88 1.89 -0.95 -10.30
C SER A 88 1.23 -1.76 -11.41
N ALA A 89 1.79 -1.71 -12.62
CA ALA A 89 1.05 -2.05 -13.84
C ALA A 89 0.65 -3.53 -13.90
N SER A 90 -0.62 -3.78 -14.20
CA SER A 90 -1.08 -5.06 -14.74
C SER A 90 -0.65 -5.23 -16.19
N VAL A 91 -0.72 -6.46 -16.72
CA VAL A 91 -0.43 -6.72 -18.14
C VAL A 91 -1.32 -5.90 -19.09
N PRO A 92 -2.65 -5.77 -18.87
CA PRO A 92 -3.49 -4.90 -19.70
C PRO A 92 -3.06 -3.43 -19.70
N GLN A 93 -2.73 -2.88 -18.53
CA GLN A 93 -2.27 -1.48 -18.43
C GLN A 93 -0.92 -1.28 -19.15
N LEU A 94 0.00 -2.23 -19.00
CA LEU A 94 1.28 -2.21 -19.70
C LEU A 94 1.06 -2.18 -21.22
N LYS A 95 0.24 -3.08 -21.76
CA LYS A 95 -0.08 -3.13 -23.20
C LYS A 95 -0.73 -1.83 -23.70
N ALA A 96 -1.64 -1.25 -22.91
CA ALA A 96 -2.27 0.02 -23.25
C ALA A 96 -1.26 1.18 -23.30
N ALA A 97 -0.33 1.25 -22.33
CA ALA A 97 0.74 2.24 -22.32
C ALA A 97 1.70 2.08 -23.51
N ILE A 98 2.10 0.84 -23.83
CA ILE A 98 2.93 0.53 -25.02
C ILE A 98 2.23 1.02 -26.29
N LYS A 99 0.94 0.70 -26.45
CA LYS A 99 0.16 1.11 -27.62
C LYS A 99 0.05 2.63 -27.74
N GLU A 100 -0.15 3.35 -26.63
CA GLU A 100 -0.19 4.81 -26.62
C GLU A 100 1.16 5.42 -27.04
N LEU A 101 2.27 4.91 -26.50
CA LEU A 101 3.61 5.35 -26.86
C LEU A 101 3.93 5.08 -28.34
N GLN A 102 3.59 3.90 -28.86
CA GLN A 102 3.71 3.60 -30.28
C GLN A 102 2.88 4.56 -31.14
N GLY A 103 1.66 4.89 -30.71
CA GLY A 103 0.81 5.89 -31.35
C GLY A 103 1.41 7.32 -31.36
N LYS A 104 2.27 7.62 -30.39
CA LYS A 104 3.07 8.86 -30.32
C LYS A 104 4.41 8.78 -31.05
N GLY A 105 4.66 7.69 -31.77
CA GLY A 105 5.84 7.50 -32.61
C GLY A 105 7.08 7.04 -31.85
N PHE A 106 6.94 6.43 -30.67
CA PHE A 106 8.04 5.73 -30.01
C PHE A 106 8.13 4.30 -30.55
N ASN A 107 9.29 3.92 -31.09
CA ASN A 107 9.49 2.61 -31.69
C ASN A 107 9.92 1.59 -30.62
N ILE A 108 8.97 1.08 -29.84
CA ILE A 108 9.20 0.08 -28.77
C ILE A 108 8.45 -1.24 -29.08
N PRO A 109 8.97 -2.42 -28.68
CA PRO A 109 8.40 -3.71 -29.00
C PRO A 109 7.08 -3.95 -28.25
N ASP A 110 6.24 -4.77 -28.84
CA ASP A 110 5.05 -5.27 -28.18
C ASP A 110 5.39 -6.19 -27.00
N TYR A 111 4.44 -6.33 -26.09
CA TYR A 111 4.53 -7.33 -25.02
C TYR A 111 4.02 -8.68 -25.53
N ALA A 112 4.93 -9.64 -25.75
CA ALA A 112 4.59 -11.01 -26.12
C ALA A 112 4.08 -11.79 -24.89
N ASP A 113 2.83 -12.28 -24.94
CA ASP A 113 2.26 -13.10 -23.86
C ASP A 113 2.99 -14.44 -23.70
N GLU A 114 3.28 -15.08 -24.84
CA GLU A 114 4.01 -16.34 -24.97
C GLU A 114 5.23 -16.13 -25.88
N PRO A 115 6.40 -15.76 -25.32
CA PRO A 115 7.56 -15.41 -26.13
C PRO A 115 8.21 -16.65 -26.76
N ALA A 116 8.28 -16.68 -28.09
CA ALA A 116 8.85 -17.78 -28.87
C ALA A 116 10.30 -17.53 -29.27
N THR A 117 10.66 -16.28 -29.60
CA THR A 117 12.01 -15.90 -30.04
C THR A 117 12.92 -15.44 -28.90
N ALA A 118 14.23 -15.30 -29.16
CA ALA A 118 15.16 -14.77 -28.17
C ALA A 118 14.88 -13.29 -27.87
N GLU A 119 14.53 -12.52 -28.90
CA GLU A 119 14.20 -11.09 -28.83
C GLU A 119 12.91 -10.86 -28.02
N GLU A 120 11.89 -11.70 -28.22
CA GLU A 120 10.65 -11.65 -27.46
C GLU A 120 10.88 -12.01 -26.00
N LYS A 121 11.71 -13.02 -25.70
CA LYS A 121 12.07 -13.40 -24.32
C LYS A 121 12.82 -12.27 -23.62
N GLU A 122 13.73 -11.61 -24.32
CA GLU A 122 14.52 -10.48 -23.81
C GLU A 122 13.64 -9.26 -23.52
N SER A 123 12.81 -8.85 -24.49
CA SER A 123 11.89 -7.72 -24.34
C SER A 123 10.87 -7.98 -23.23
N ARG A 124 10.33 -9.21 -23.17
CA ARG A 124 9.43 -9.65 -22.10
C ARG A 124 10.10 -9.56 -20.74
N ALA A 125 11.36 -9.99 -20.61
CA ALA A 125 12.10 -9.91 -19.35
C ALA A 125 12.30 -8.46 -18.88
N ARG A 126 12.51 -7.49 -19.79
CA ARG A 126 12.56 -6.06 -19.45
C ARG A 126 11.21 -5.55 -18.96
N TYR A 127 10.14 -5.83 -19.71
CA TYR A 127 8.77 -5.46 -19.31
C TYR A 127 8.34 -6.09 -17.98
N ASP A 128 8.77 -7.32 -17.70
CA ASP A 128 8.48 -8.02 -16.45
C ASP A 128 9.12 -7.32 -15.23
N ARG A 129 10.21 -6.56 -15.42
CA ARG A 129 10.80 -5.70 -14.38
C ARG A 129 10.05 -4.37 -14.20
N ILE A 130 9.31 -3.91 -15.22
CA ILE A 130 8.53 -2.67 -15.20
C ILE A 130 7.14 -2.88 -14.58
N LYS A 131 6.48 -3.99 -14.89
CA LYS A 131 5.11 -4.28 -14.40
C LYS A 131 5.10 -4.67 -12.92
N GLY A 132 3.92 -4.57 -12.30
CA GLY A 132 3.77 -4.77 -10.85
C GLY A 132 4.44 -3.65 -10.04
N SER A 133 4.74 -3.92 -8.76
CA SER A 133 5.33 -2.93 -7.85
C SER A 133 6.84 -2.80 -8.08
N ALA A 134 7.23 -2.11 -9.16
CA ALA A 134 8.63 -1.91 -9.54
C ALA A 134 9.32 -0.76 -8.78
N VAL A 135 8.56 0.27 -8.39
CA VAL A 135 9.12 1.51 -7.81
C VAL A 135 9.40 1.38 -6.31
N ASN A 136 8.39 1.00 -5.52
CA ASN A 136 8.49 0.99 -4.05
C ASN A 136 9.68 0.15 -3.53
N PRO A 137 9.99 -1.05 -4.09
CA PRO A 137 11.11 -1.84 -3.60
C PRO A 137 12.50 -1.30 -3.93
N VAL A 138 12.59 -0.24 -4.75
CA VAL A 138 13.82 0.49 -5.08
C VAL A 138 13.99 1.70 -4.15
N LEU A 139 12.90 2.39 -3.81
CA LEU A 139 12.96 3.62 -3.01
C LEU A 139 12.94 3.37 -1.50
N ARG A 140 12.34 2.26 -1.03
CA ARG A 140 12.21 1.93 0.39
C ARG A 140 13.50 1.33 0.97
N GLU A 141 14.58 2.11 0.96
CA GLU A 141 15.87 1.81 1.61
C GLU A 141 15.90 2.33 3.08
N GLY A 142 14.76 2.24 3.75
CA GLY A 142 14.53 2.71 5.11
C GLY A 142 13.29 2.06 5.72
N ASN A 143 13.17 2.14 7.05
CA ASN A 143 12.01 1.64 7.76
C ASN A 143 10.88 2.67 7.79
N SER A 144 9.68 2.25 8.19
CA SER A 144 8.48 3.09 8.14
C SER A 144 8.23 3.79 9.47
N ASP A 145 7.99 5.11 9.44
CA ASP A 145 7.31 5.89 10.48
C ASP A 145 5.96 6.36 9.90
N ARG A 146 4.88 5.66 10.28
CA ARG A 146 3.52 5.95 9.81
C ARG A 146 2.63 6.40 10.97
N ARG A 147 2.02 7.57 10.84
CA ARG A 147 1.21 8.18 11.90
C ARG A 147 0.26 9.25 11.38
N ALA A 148 -0.83 9.47 12.10
CA ALA A 148 -1.68 10.62 11.86
C ALA A 148 -0.97 11.92 12.28
N PRO A 149 -0.96 12.99 11.47
CA PRO A 149 -0.61 14.31 11.94
C PRO A 149 -1.58 14.80 13.00
N LEU A 150 -1.10 15.61 13.94
CA LEU A 150 -1.92 16.17 15.02
C LEU A 150 -3.08 17.03 14.48
N SER A 151 -2.86 17.79 13.40
CA SER A 151 -3.88 18.59 12.72
C SER A 151 -5.05 17.73 12.22
N VAL A 152 -4.75 16.61 11.56
CA VAL A 152 -5.76 15.65 11.06
C VAL A 152 -6.49 14.98 12.22
N LYS A 153 -5.78 14.57 13.28
CA LYS A 153 -6.41 13.97 14.46
C LYS A 153 -7.35 14.95 15.16
N ASN A 154 -6.94 16.21 15.33
CA ASN A 154 -7.78 17.25 15.93
C ASN A 154 -9.02 17.55 15.07
N TYR A 155 -8.87 17.57 13.75
CA TYR A 155 -10.01 17.67 12.84
C TYR A 155 -10.99 16.50 13.02
N ALA A 156 -10.50 15.26 13.08
CA ALA A 156 -11.35 14.08 13.29
C ALA A 156 -12.11 14.14 14.62
N ARG A 157 -11.51 14.71 15.68
CA ARG A 157 -12.21 14.92 16.97
C ARG A 157 -13.35 15.94 16.86
N LYS A 158 -13.14 17.04 16.13
CA LYS A 158 -14.16 18.09 15.92
C LYS A 158 -15.25 17.65 14.94
N HIS A 159 -14.90 16.79 13.99
CA HIS A 159 -15.75 16.32 12.90
C HIS A 159 -15.75 14.79 12.84
N PRO A 160 -16.33 14.10 13.85
CA PRO A 160 -16.30 12.65 13.94
C PRO A 160 -16.99 12.02 12.73
N HIS A 161 -16.30 11.07 12.11
CA HIS A 161 -16.85 10.26 11.03
C HIS A 161 -17.81 9.21 11.61
N LYS A 162 -18.67 8.64 10.75
CA LYS A 162 -19.59 7.58 11.17
C LYS A 162 -18.81 6.32 11.57
N MET A 163 -19.20 5.76 12.71
CA MET A 163 -18.79 4.46 13.24
C MET A 163 -20.05 3.61 13.44
N GLY A 164 -20.09 2.41 12.88
CA GLY A 164 -21.21 1.49 13.02
C GLY A 164 -21.32 0.97 14.46
N ALA A 165 -22.54 0.91 14.99
CA ALA A 165 -22.77 0.45 16.36
C ALA A 165 -22.51 -1.05 16.49
N TRP A 166 -21.74 -1.45 17.50
CA TRP A 166 -21.46 -2.86 17.76
C TRP A 166 -22.46 -3.45 18.76
N ALA A 167 -23.01 -4.60 18.38
CA ALA A 167 -23.88 -5.39 19.25
C ALA A 167 -23.07 -6.49 19.94
N ALA A 168 -23.29 -6.70 21.23
CA ALA A 168 -22.58 -7.70 22.02
C ALA A 168 -22.89 -9.14 21.56
N ASP A 169 -24.06 -9.36 20.96
CA ASP A 169 -24.52 -10.62 20.39
C ASP A 169 -24.19 -10.78 18.89
N SER A 170 -23.38 -9.89 18.31
CA SER A 170 -22.90 -10.04 16.93
C SER A 170 -22.25 -11.41 16.74
N LYS A 171 -22.60 -12.08 15.64
CA LYS A 171 -22.04 -13.38 15.25
C LYS A 171 -20.75 -13.26 14.46
N SER A 172 -20.34 -12.05 14.10
CA SER A 172 -19.16 -11.82 13.28
C SER A 172 -17.88 -12.22 14.00
N HIS A 173 -16.97 -12.87 13.29
CA HIS A 173 -15.69 -13.33 13.84
C HIS A 173 -14.71 -13.64 12.71
N VAL A 174 -13.42 -13.67 13.04
CA VAL A 174 -12.39 -14.21 12.16
C VAL A 174 -12.34 -15.72 12.33
N ALA A 175 -12.19 -16.43 11.22
CA ALA A 175 -11.89 -17.84 11.20
C ALA A 175 -10.52 -18.05 10.53
N HIS A 176 -9.63 -18.74 11.23
CA HIS A 176 -8.29 -19.10 10.78
C HIS A 176 -8.00 -20.56 11.09
N MET A 177 -6.99 -21.14 10.45
CA MET A 177 -6.57 -22.52 10.69
C MET A 177 -6.03 -22.69 12.11
N THR A 178 -6.00 -23.93 12.60
CA THR A 178 -5.42 -24.30 13.91
C THR A 178 -4.13 -25.10 13.80
N GLN A 179 -3.80 -25.58 12.60
CA GLN A 179 -2.60 -26.34 12.26
C GLN A 179 -2.43 -26.41 10.74
N GLY A 180 -1.22 -26.73 10.27
CA GLY A 180 -0.92 -26.93 8.85
C GLY A 180 -0.84 -25.65 8.02
N ASP A 181 -0.77 -24.49 8.67
CA ASP A 181 -0.54 -23.18 8.07
C ASP A 181 0.94 -22.75 8.21
N PHE A 182 1.30 -21.57 7.71
CA PHE A 182 2.67 -21.08 7.79
C PHE A 182 3.11 -20.89 9.23
N TYR A 183 2.24 -20.34 10.08
CA TYR A 183 2.50 -20.20 11.51
C TYR A 183 2.92 -21.51 12.16
N GLY A 184 2.16 -22.58 11.93
CA GLY A 184 2.37 -23.87 12.61
C GLY A 184 3.58 -24.67 12.14
N SER A 185 4.19 -24.29 11.02
CA SER A 185 5.33 -24.99 10.44
C SER A 185 6.63 -24.20 10.53
N GLU A 186 6.58 -22.89 10.78
CA GLU A 186 7.72 -21.98 10.65
C GLU A 186 8.99 -22.47 11.37
N LYS A 187 10.12 -22.39 10.67
CA LYS A 187 11.47 -22.60 11.20
C LYS A 187 12.36 -21.44 10.77
N ALA A 188 13.24 -20.98 11.64
CA ALA A 188 14.16 -19.89 11.37
C ALA A 188 15.60 -20.27 11.70
N ALA A 189 16.54 -19.61 11.03
CA ALA A 189 17.97 -19.73 11.28
C ALA A 189 18.64 -18.35 11.18
N LEU A 190 19.67 -18.16 12.00
CA LEU A 190 20.57 -17.00 11.93
C LEU A 190 21.80 -17.37 11.11
N ILE A 191 22.11 -16.56 10.09
CA ILE A 191 23.27 -16.77 9.23
C ILE A 191 24.54 -16.29 9.93
N GLU A 192 25.56 -17.15 10.03
CA GLU A 192 26.81 -16.84 10.74
C GLU A 192 27.77 -15.95 9.91
N ALA A 193 27.82 -16.17 8.60
CA ALA A 193 28.74 -15.49 7.69
C ALA A 193 28.08 -15.28 6.31
N ASP A 194 28.59 -14.32 5.54
CA ASP A 194 28.15 -14.10 4.15
C ASP A 194 28.28 -15.41 3.34
N ASP A 195 27.20 -15.78 2.67
CA ASP A 195 27.14 -17.02 1.88
C ASP A 195 26.03 -16.94 0.81
N SER A 196 25.75 -18.06 0.15
CA SER A 196 24.58 -18.22 -0.69
C SER A 196 23.86 -19.54 -0.42
N LEU A 197 22.54 -19.46 -0.39
CA LEU A 197 21.66 -20.60 -0.19
C LEU A 197 21.07 -21.09 -1.51
N ARG A 198 20.91 -22.41 -1.63
CA ARG A 198 20.11 -23.07 -2.68
C ARG A 198 18.85 -23.67 -2.04
N ILE A 199 17.73 -23.60 -2.75
CA ILE A 199 16.46 -24.22 -2.34
C ILE A 199 16.20 -25.41 -3.27
N GLU A 200 16.06 -26.61 -2.71
CA GLU A 200 15.86 -27.84 -3.46
C GLU A 200 14.75 -28.70 -2.84
N LEU A 201 13.97 -29.37 -3.70
CA LEU A 201 13.01 -30.39 -3.32
C LEU A 201 13.64 -31.76 -3.52
N VAL A 202 13.77 -32.53 -2.45
CA VAL A 202 14.12 -33.96 -2.50
C VAL A 202 12.83 -34.75 -2.41
N ALA A 203 12.40 -35.31 -3.54
CA ALA A 203 11.16 -36.07 -3.64
C ALA A 203 11.29 -37.45 -2.99
N LYS A 204 10.15 -38.09 -2.68
CA LYS A 204 10.11 -39.45 -2.09
C LYS A 204 10.78 -40.52 -2.96
N ASP A 205 10.89 -40.31 -4.27
CA ASP A 205 11.58 -41.21 -5.20
C ASP A 205 13.12 -41.01 -5.22
N GLY A 206 13.63 -40.06 -4.43
CA GLY A 206 15.05 -39.71 -4.34
C GLY A 206 15.51 -38.68 -5.37
N SER A 207 14.66 -38.28 -6.32
CA SER A 207 14.99 -37.23 -7.27
C SER A 207 15.11 -35.87 -6.57
N THR A 208 16.04 -35.03 -7.05
CA THR A 208 16.24 -33.67 -6.52
C THR A 208 15.91 -32.66 -7.60
N THR A 209 15.00 -31.74 -7.28
CA THR A 209 14.64 -30.62 -8.15
C THR A 209 15.08 -29.31 -7.49
N VAL A 210 15.95 -28.55 -8.15
CA VAL A 210 16.31 -27.22 -7.67
C VAL A 210 15.14 -26.27 -7.92
N LEU A 211 14.59 -25.71 -6.84
CA LEU A 211 13.53 -24.70 -6.90
C LEU A 211 14.12 -23.30 -7.11
N LYS A 212 15.29 -23.05 -6.49
CA LYS A 212 16.05 -21.81 -6.66
C LYS A 212 17.54 -22.05 -6.49
N GLU A 213 18.30 -21.78 -7.55
CA GLU A 213 19.73 -22.06 -7.59
C GLU A 213 20.54 -21.25 -6.57
N LYS A 214 20.22 -19.95 -6.42
CA LYS A 214 21.04 -19.04 -5.64
C LYS A 214 20.21 -17.95 -4.94
N THR A 215 20.44 -17.80 -3.64
CA THR A 215 19.94 -16.68 -2.81
C THR A 215 21.10 -16.18 -1.96
N ALA A 216 21.54 -14.94 -2.17
CA ALA A 216 22.61 -14.37 -1.36
C ALA A 216 22.11 -14.07 0.06
N VAL A 217 22.93 -14.37 1.06
CA VAL A 217 22.68 -14.05 2.46
C VAL A 217 23.90 -13.38 3.08
N LYS A 218 23.65 -12.51 4.07
CA LYS A 218 24.69 -11.82 4.82
C LYS A 218 24.84 -12.38 6.23
N ALA A 219 26.00 -12.18 6.83
CA ALA A 219 26.22 -12.43 8.25
C ALA A 219 25.13 -11.73 9.09
N ALA A 220 24.66 -12.42 10.13
CA ALA A 220 23.58 -12.03 11.02
C ALA A 220 22.20 -11.82 10.37
N GLU A 221 22.00 -12.17 9.10
CA GLU A 221 20.68 -12.21 8.46
C GLU A 221 19.81 -13.31 9.07
N ILE A 222 18.53 -13.03 9.28
CA ILE A 222 17.53 -14.04 9.63
C ILE A 222 16.97 -14.60 8.33
N ILE A 223 16.93 -15.93 8.25
CA ILE A 223 16.13 -16.64 7.25
C ILE A 223 15.08 -17.47 7.97
N ASP A 224 13.91 -17.60 7.36
CA ASP A 224 12.83 -18.45 7.84
C ASP A 224 12.16 -19.15 6.68
N CYS A 225 11.65 -20.35 6.93
CA CYS A 225 10.85 -21.10 5.97
C CYS A 225 9.61 -21.70 6.62
N ALA A 226 8.53 -21.76 5.86
CA ALA A 226 7.24 -22.26 6.31
C ALA A 226 6.47 -22.91 5.17
N THR A 227 5.52 -23.76 5.51
CA THR A 227 4.64 -24.46 4.56
C THR A 227 3.17 -24.26 4.92
N MET A 228 2.34 -24.04 3.90
CA MET A 228 0.88 -24.12 4.00
C MET A 228 0.44 -25.42 3.36
N SER A 229 -0.12 -26.33 4.18
CA SER A 229 -0.63 -27.61 3.70
C SER A 229 -1.90 -27.40 2.91
N ARG A 230 -1.90 -27.79 1.63
CA ARG A 230 -3.08 -27.69 0.77
C ARG A 230 -4.22 -28.55 1.30
N LYS A 231 -3.89 -29.73 1.83
CA LYS A 231 -4.85 -30.65 2.43
C LYS A 231 -5.50 -30.05 3.67
N ALA A 232 -4.70 -29.51 4.60
CA ALA A 232 -5.23 -28.87 5.81
C ALA A 232 -6.08 -27.63 5.47
N LEU A 233 -5.62 -26.80 4.52
CA LEU A 233 -6.37 -25.64 4.05
C LEU A 233 -7.72 -26.06 3.46
N LYS A 234 -7.76 -27.05 2.55
CA LYS A 234 -9.01 -27.51 1.95
C LYS A 234 -9.99 -28.04 2.99
N ALA A 235 -9.52 -28.81 3.97
CA ALA A 235 -10.34 -29.33 5.06
C ALA A 235 -10.91 -28.19 5.92
N PHE A 236 -10.07 -27.24 6.32
CA PHE A 236 -10.48 -26.06 7.06
C PHE A 236 -11.55 -25.25 6.30
N ILE A 237 -11.35 -24.97 5.01
CA ILE A 237 -12.33 -24.18 4.24
C ILE A 237 -13.67 -24.92 4.11
N ALA A 238 -13.65 -26.24 3.88
CA ALA A 238 -14.89 -27.03 3.84
C ALA A 238 -15.67 -26.97 5.17
N GLU A 239 -14.97 -27.06 6.30
CA GLU A 239 -15.56 -26.88 7.63
C GLU A 239 -16.17 -25.48 7.79
N GLN A 240 -15.42 -24.44 7.42
CA GLN A 240 -15.89 -23.06 7.58
C GLN A 240 -17.06 -22.69 6.65
N ILE A 241 -17.14 -23.28 5.46
CA ILE A 241 -18.30 -23.17 4.56
C ILE A 241 -19.54 -23.77 5.24
N ALA A 242 -19.41 -24.96 5.83
CA ALA A 242 -20.51 -25.62 6.52
C ALA A 242 -20.95 -24.84 7.76
N ASP A 243 -20.00 -24.34 8.56
CA ASP A 243 -20.29 -23.56 9.77
C ASP A 243 -20.93 -22.21 9.46
N ALA A 244 -20.47 -21.49 8.42
CA ALA A 244 -21.09 -20.23 8.00
C ALA A 244 -22.57 -20.44 7.63
N LYS A 245 -22.88 -21.55 6.93
CA LYS A 245 -24.25 -21.91 6.56
C LYS A 245 -25.08 -22.22 7.80
N ALA A 246 -24.56 -23.03 8.72
CA ALA A 246 -25.25 -23.41 9.95
C ALA A 246 -25.52 -22.19 10.86
N SER A 247 -24.58 -21.25 10.91
CA SER A 247 -24.65 -20.05 11.75
C SER A 247 -25.46 -18.90 11.13
N GLY A 248 -25.77 -18.97 9.83
CA GLY A 248 -26.53 -17.96 9.10
C GLY A 248 -25.76 -16.64 8.89
N VAL A 249 -24.44 -16.72 8.79
CA VAL A 249 -23.56 -15.55 8.57
C VAL A 249 -23.01 -15.55 7.15
N LEU A 250 -22.62 -14.38 6.65
CA LEU A 250 -21.91 -14.29 5.37
C LEU A 250 -20.56 -14.99 5.49
N LEU A 251 -20.17 -15.73 4.45
CA LEU A 251 -18.81 -16.18 4.28
C LEU A 251 -18.02 -15.12 3.52
N SER A 252 -16.92 -14.64 4.10
CA SER A 252 -16.01 -13.69 3.46
C SER A 252 -14.56 -14.17 3.55
N VAL A 253 -13.73 -13.74 2.60
CA VAL A 253 -12.34 -14.16 2.42
C VAL A 253 -11.48 -12.92 2.29
N HIS A 254 -10.45 -12.85 3.15
CA HIS A 254 -9.61 -11.68 3.29
C HIS A 254 -8.15 -12.10 3.12
N LEU A 255 -7.60 -11.83 1.93
CA LEU A 255 -6.22 -12.13 1.54
C LEU A 255 -5.52 -10.88 0.98
N LYS A 256 -4.24 -10.98 0.60
CA LYS A 256 -3.46 -9.88 0.01
C LYS A 256 -2.94 -10.27 -1.38
N ALA A 257 -3.81 -10.81 -2.23
CA ALA A 257 -3.45 -11.45 -3.51
C ALA A 257 -2.58 -10.63 -4.47
N THR A 258 -2.75 -9.30 -4.51
CA THR A 258 -1.92 -8.41 -5.36
C THR A 258 -0.48 -8.31 -4.88
N MET A 259 -0.26 -8.24 -3.56
CA MET A 259 1.08 -8.10 -2.98
C MET A 259 1.74 -9.49 -2.86
N MET A 260 1.03 -10.44 -2.26
CA MET A 260 1.44 -11.84 -2.13
C MET A 260 1.16 -12.64 -3.41
N LYS A 261 1.75 -12.17 -4.51
CA LYS A 261 1.45 -12.58 -5.90
C LYS A 261 1.61 -14.08 -6.23
N VAL A 262 2.14 -14.89 -5.31
CA VAL A 262 2.31 -16.34 -5.49
C VAL A 262 1.41 -17.11 -4.51
N SER A 263 1.60 -16.94 -3.20
CA SER A 263 0.89 -17.71 -2.17
C SER A 263 -0.62 -17.47 -2.18
N ASP A 264 -1.03 -16.22 -2.19
CA ASP A 264 -2.42 -15.84 -1.92
C ASP A 264 -3.35 -16.19 -3.08
N PRO A 265 -2.99 -16.01 -4.37
CA PRO A 265 -3.78 -16.54 -5.48
C PRO A 265 -3.97 -18.06 -5.41
N ILE A 266 -2.98 -18.83 -4.95
CA ILE A 266 -3.11 -20.28 -4.78
C ILE A 266 -4.10 -20.60 -3.64
N MET A 267 -3.98 -19.91 -2.50
CA MET A 267 -4.92 -20.06 -1.37
C MET A 267 -6.34 -19.68 -1.79
N PHE A 268 -6.51 -18.60 -2.53
CA PHE A 268 -7.79 -18.16 -3.08
C PHE A 268 -8.38 -19.21 -4.03
N GLY A 269 -7.55 -19.79 -4.91
CA GLY A 269 -7.96 -20.89 -5.78
C GLY A 269 -8.45 -22.11 -5.01
N VAL A 270 -7.79 -22.50 -3.91
CA VAL A 270 -8.26 -23.60 -3.04
C VAL A 270 -9.64 -23.27 -2.42
N ILE A 271 -9.89 -22.01 -2.09
CA ILE A 271 -11.19 -21.57 -1.55
C ILE A 271 -12.28 -21.63 -2.62
N VAL A 272 -12.00 -21.16 -3.84
CA VAL A 272 -12.90 -21.28 -4.99
C VAL A 272 -13.21 -22.74 -5.29
N GLU A 273 -12.18 -23.59 -5.34
CA GLU A 273 -12.34 -25.03 -5.53
C GLU A 273 -13.19 -25.68 -4.42
N ALA A 274 -13.05 -25.25 -3.16
CA ALA A 274 -13.83 -25.78 -2.05
C ALA A 274 -15.30 -25.33 -2.12
N PHE A 275 -15.56 -24.08 -2.48
CA PHE A 275 -16.92 -23.55 -2.57
C PHE A 275 -17.69 -24.12 -3.75
N TYR A 276 -17.07 -24.12 -4.94
CA TYR A 276 -17.67 -24.50 -6.23
C TYR A 276 -17.37 -25.95 -6.66
N GLY A 277 -16.72 -26.75 -5.81
CA GLY A 277 -16.10 -28.03 -6.18
C GLY A 277 -17.02 -29.02 -6.91
N GLU A 278 -18.30 -29.08 -6.54
CA GLU A 278 -19.28 -29.97 -7.18
C GLU A 278 -19.53 -29.58 -8.65
N VAL A 279 -19.73 -28.29 -8.91
CA VAL A 279 -19.91 -27.74 -10.27
C VAL A 279 -18.61 -27.86 -11.07
N LEU A 280 -17.47 -27.49 -10.47
CA LEU A 280 -16.17 -27.58 -11.13
C LEU A 280 -15.83 -29.02 -11.53
N ALA A 281 -16.17 -30.01 -10.69
CA ALA A 281 -15.99 -31.42 -11.00
C ALA A 281 -16.93 -31.89 -12.13
N LYS A 282 -18.21 -31.50 -12.09
CA LYS A 282 -19.20 -31.83 -13.14
C LYS A 282 -18.77 -31.33 -14.53
N HIS A 283 -18.14 -30.17 -14.61
CA HIS A 283 -17.77 -29.52 -15.87
C HIS A 283 -16.26 -29.53 -16.17
N ALA A 284 -15.47 -30.37 -15.48
CA ALA A 284 -14.01 -30.33 -15.53
C ALA A 284 -13.43 -30.35 -16.96
N ALA A 285 -13.97 -31.19 -17.85
CA ALA A 285 -13.49 -31.28 -19.24
C ALA A 285 -13.73 -29.98 -20.03
N ALA A 286 -14.92 -29.39 -19.93
CA ALA A 286 -15.25 -28.14 -20.63
C ALA A 286 -14.45 -26.95 -20.06
N LEU A 287 -14.24 -26.91 -18.75
CA LEU A 287 -13.46 -25.86 -18.10
C LEU A 287 -11.96 -25.97 -18.45
N ALA A 288 -11.44 -27.18 -18.62
CA ALA A 288 -10.06 -27.40 -19.07
C ALA A 288 -9.87 -26.96 -20.54
N GLU A 289 -10.84 -27.20 -21.41
CA GLU A 289 -10.81 -26.78 -22.82
C GLU A 289 -10.64 -25.27 -22.98
N VAL A 290 -11.36 -24.48 -22.18
CA VAL A 290 -11.27 -23.01 -22.21
C VAL A 290 -10.17 -22.44 -21.32
N GLY A 291 -9.47 -23.28 -20.56
CA GLY A 291 -8.36 -22.87 -19.70
C GLY A 291 -8.77 -22.05 -18.47
N PHE A 292 -9.87 -22.42 -17.81
CA PHE A 292 -10.27 -21.81 -16.53
C PHE A 292 -9.19 -21.98 -15.45
N ASN A 293 -8.92 -20.92 -14.69
CA ASN A 293 -7.99 -20.93 -13.57
C ASN A 293 -8.65 -20.41 -12.27
N ALA A 294 -8.88 -21.29 -11.30
CA ALA A 294 -9.47 -20.94 -10.02
C ALA A 294 -8.66 -19.90 -9.22
N ASN A 295 -7.34 -19.80 -9.43
CA ASN A 295 -6.50 -18.79 -8.77
C ASN A 295 -6.85 -17.37 -9.23
N ASN A 296 -7.55 -17.20 -10.36
CA ASN A 296 -8.05 -15.93 -10.86
C ASN A 296 -9.49 -15.64 -10.40
N GLY A 297 -10.11 -16.52 -9.61
CA GLY A 297 -11.47 -16.39 -9.11
C GLY A 297 -12.56 -16.87 -10.06
N ILE A 298 -13.81 -16.92 -9.58
CA ILE A 298 -14.95 -17.39 -10.38
C ILE A 298 -15.27 -16.44 -11.56
N GLY A 299 -14.80 -15.19 -11.50
CA GLY A 299 -14.87 -14.26 -12.63
C GLY A 299 -14.11 -14.74 -13.85
N ASP A 300 -13.01 -15.48 -13.67
CA ASP A 300 -12.27 -16.12 -14.78
C ASP A 300 -13.15 -17.18 -15.47
N LEU A 301 -13.91 -17.98 -14.72
CA LEU A 301 -14.86 -18.93 -15.28
C LEU A 301 -15.88 -18.21 -16.18
N TYR A 302 -16.55 -17.18 -15.66
CA TYR A 302 -17.55 -16.42 -16.43
C TYR A 302 -16.97 -15.74 -17.68
N ALA A 303 -15.69 -15.37 -17.66
CA ALA A 303 -15.01 -14.84 -18.85
C ALA A 303 -14.75 -15.94 -19.89
N ARG A 304 -14.29 -17.11 -19.44
CA ARG A 304 -13.81 -18.22 -20.28
C ARG A 304 -14.94 -19.05 -20.89
N ILE A 305 -16.05 -19.25 -20.17
CA ILE A 305 -17.16 -20.07 -20.69
C ILE A 305 -17.80 -19.45 -21.94
N LYS A 306 -17.60 -18.15 -22.21
CA LYS A 306 -18.10 -17.49 -23.43
C LYS A 306 -17.59 -18.11 -24.73
N ASP A 307 -16.47 -18.83 -24.66
CA ASP A 307 -15.89 -19.56 -25.79
C ASP A 307 -16.52 -20.95 -26.00
N LEU A 308 -17.42 -21.40 -25.11
CA LEU A 308 -18.17 -22.67 -25.21
C LEU A 308 -19.49 -22.51 -25.98
N PRO A 309 -20.13 -23.60 -26.43
CA PRO A 309 -21.51 -23.55 -26.96
C PRO A 309 -22.51 -22.99 -25.94
N ALA A 310 -23.49 -22.21 -26.41
CA ALA A 310 -24.45 -21.50 -25.56
C ALA A 310 -25.21 -22.41 -24.57
N ASP A 311 -25.61 -23.61 -25.00
CA ASP A 311 -26.29 -24.58 -24.13
C ASP A 311 -25.38 -25.03 -22.98
N LYS A 312 -24.07 -25.16 -23.24
CA LYS A 312 -23.11 -25.55 -22.21
C LYS A 312 -22.83 -24.41 -21.23
N GLN A 313 -22.80 -23.17 -21.72
CA GLN A 313 -22.72 -21.97 -20.88
C GLN A 313 -23.93 -21.91 -19.93
N ALA A 314 -25.14 -22.04 -20.48
CA ALA A 314 -26.37 -22.00 -19.70
C ALA A 314 -26.45 -23.13 -18.66
N GLU A 315 -25.99 -24.35 -19.00
CA GLU A 315 -25.90 -25.46 -18.05
C GLU A 315 -24.98 -25.12 -16.87
N ILE A 316 -23.76 -24.65 -17.15
CA ILE A 316 -22.77 -24.29 -16.12
C ILE A 316 -23.31 -23.17 -15.23
N GLU A 317 -23.88 -22.12 -15.82
CA GLU A 317 -24.44 -20.99 -15.08
C GLU A 317 -25.61 -21.43 -14.19
N ALA A 318 -26.49 -22.30 -14.68
CA ALA A 318 -27.60 -22.84 -13.90
C ALA A 318 -27.12 -23.68 -12.71
N ASP A 319 -26.09 -24.52 -12.90
CA ASP A 319 -25.50 -25.31 -11.82
C ASP A 319 -24.83 -24.42 -10.75
N ILE A 320 -24.19 -23.31 -11.15
CA ILE A 320 -23.66 -22.31 -10.21
C ILE A 320 -24.80 -21.63 -9.42
N GLN A 321 -25.90 -21.26 -10.08
CA GLN A 321 -27.04 -20.65 -9.39
C GLN A 321 -27.71 -21.61 -8.41
N ALA A 322 -27.85 -22.89 -8.78
CA ALA A 322 -28.35 -23.93 -7.88
C ALA A 322 -27.44 -24.09 -6.66
N LEU A 323 -26.12 -24.10 -6.86
CA LEU A 323 -25.15 -24.20 -5.79
C LEU A 323 -25.24 -23.04 -4.78
N TYR A 324 -25.51 -21.80 -5.23
CA TYR A 324 -25.67 -20.68 -4.31
C TYR A 324 -26.85 -20.84 -3.35
N ALA A 325 -27.91 -21.58 -3.73
CA ALA A 325 -29.00 -21.91 -2.82
C ALA A 325 -28.61 -22.96 -1.76
N GLU A 326 -27.57 -23.74 -2.02
CA GLU A 326 -27.08 -24.81 -1.13
C GLU A 326 -25.88 -24.39 -0.27
N ARG A 327 -25.17 -23.33 -0.63
CA ARG A 327 -23.99 -22.81 0.09
C ARG A 327 -24.38 -21.65 1.03
N PRO A 328 -23.51 -21.27 2.00
CA PRO A 328 -23.71 -20.03 2.72
C PRO A 328 -23.69 -18.85 1.75
N ALA A 329 -24.41 -17.78 2.09
CA ALA A 329 -24.31 -16.53 1.36
C ALA A 329 -22.88 -15.98 1.44
N LEU A 330 -22.38 -15.47 0.31
CA LEU A 330 -21.09 -14.82 0.22
C LEU A 330 -21.22 -13.32 0.48
N ALA A 331 -20.17 -12.72 1.04
CA ALA A 331 -20.03 -11.27 1.00
C ALA A 331 -19.95 -10.78 -0.46
N MET A 332 -20.51 -9.60 -0.71
CA MET A 332 -20.59 -8.98 -2.03
C MET A 332 -19.61 -7.82 -2.14
N VAL A 333 -18.91 -7.75 -3.28
CA VAL A 333 -18.14 -6.57 -3.71
C VAL A 333 -19.10 -5.58 -4.38
N ASN A 334 -20.04 -6.09 -5.16
CA ASN A 334 -21.11 -5.32 -5.78
C ASN A 334 -22.37 -6.19 -5.92
N SER A 335 -23.36 -5.97 -5.03
CA SER A 335 -24.61 -6.72 -5.02
C SER A 335 -25.43 -6.53 -6.29
N ASP A 336 -25.52 -5.30 -6.82
CA ASP A 336 -26.31 -4.96 -8.01
C ASP A 336 -25.84 -5.70 -9.27
N LYS A 337 -24.55 -6.02 -9.33
CA LYS A 337 -23.91 -6.73 -10.44
C LYS A 337 -23.64 -8.20 -10.14
N GLY A 338 -24.04 -8.70 -8.97
CA GLY A 338 -23.78 -10.09 -8.56
C GLY A 338 -22.30 -10.41 -8.32
N ILE A 339 -21.44 -9.40 -8.12
CA ILE A 339 -20.00 -9.59 -7.91
C ILE A 339 -19.75 -9.95 -6.45
N THR A 340 -19.43 -11.23 -6.22
CA THR A 340 -19.12 -11.81 -4.91
C THR A 340 -17.66 -11.62 -4.52
N ASN A 341 -17.33 -11.86 -3.25
CA ASN A 341 -15.96 -11.92 -2.73
C ASN A 341 -15.06 -12.92 -3.48
N LEU A 342 -15.64 -13.92 -4.16
CA LEU A 342 -14.89 -14.96 -4.87
C LEU A 342 -14.68 -14.65 -6.38
N HIS A 343 -15.16 -13.50 -6.86
CA HIS A 343 -15.05 -13.13 -8.27
C HIS A 343 -13.61 -12.84 -8.70
N VAL A 344 -12.91 -11.96 -7.99
CA VAL A 344 -11.55 -11.55 -8.32
C VAL A 344 -10.70 -11.51 -7.03
N PRO A 345 -9.53 -12.18 -6.99
CA PRO A 345 -8.69 -12.29 -5.79
C PRO A 345 -8.25 -10.94 -5.19
N SER A 346 -8.17 -9.90 -6.02
CA SER A 346 -7.71 -8.57 -5.62
C SER A 346 -8.81 -7.61 -5.17
N ASP A 347 -10.09 -8.00 -5.26
CA ASP A 347 -11.19 -7.08 -4.93
C ASP A 347 -11.32 -6.86 -3.41
N VAL A 348 -11.08 -7.91 -2.61
CA VAL A 348 -11.17 -7.87 -1.14
C VAL A 348 -9.79 -8.09 -0.54
N ILE A 349 -9.15 -6.99 -0.15
CA ILE A 349 -7.78 -6.97 0.34
C ILE A 349 -7.78 -6.85 1.88
N VAL A 350 -7.15 -7.78 2.59
CA VAL A 350 -7.30 -7.98 4.05
C VAL A 350 -7.09 -6.72 4.90
N ASP A 351 -6.03 -5.96 4.63
CA ASP A 351 -5.68 -4.74 5.35
C ASP A 351 -6.73 -3.63 5.24
N ALA A 352 -7.42 -3.52 4.10
CA ALA A 352 -8.46 -2.51 3.89
C ALA A 352 -9.86 -3.05 4.24
N SER A 353 -10.13 -4.31 3.89
CA SER A 353 -11.45 -4.93 4.06
C SER A 353 -11.77 -5.27 5.52
N MET A 354 -10.78 -5.70 6.31
CA MET A 354 -11.01 -5.99 7.73
C MET A 354 -11.35 -4.74 8.54
N PRO A 355 -10.61 -3.61 8.43
CA PRO A 355 -11.01 -2.36 9.09
C PRO A 355 -12.35 -1.82 8.59
N ALA A 356 -12.67 -1.94 7.30
CA ALA A 356 -13.98 -1.53 6.78
C ALA A 356 -15.11 -2.33 7.42
N MET A 357 -14.97 -3.67 7.45
CA MET A 357 -15.92 -4.57 8.11
C MET A 357 -16.06 -4.25 9.60
N ILE A 358 -14.93 -4.04 10.32
CA ILE A 358 -14.95 -3.73 11.76
C ILE A 358 -15.63 -2.37 12.02
N ARG A 359 -15.36 -1.37 11.19
CA ARG A 359 -15.96 -0.04 11.29
C ARG A 359 -17.47 -0.08 11.06
N ASP A 360 -17.93 -0.88 10.11
CA ASP A 360 -19.34 -1.02 9.75
C ASP A 360 -20.07 -2.07 10.60
N SER A 361 -19.89 -2.01 11.93
CA SER A 361 -20.58 -2.87 12.90
C SER A 361 -20.19 -4.35 12.84
N GLY A 362 -19.04 -4.68 12.26
CA GLY A 362 -18.63 -6.06 12.02
C GLY A 362 -19.39 -6.70 10.85
N LYS A 363 -19.82 -5.95 9.84
CA LYS A 363 -20.72 -6.45 8.79
C LYS A 363 -20.15 -6.28 7.39
N MET A 364 -20.66 -7.07 6.46
CA MET A 364 -20.40 -6.95 5.02
C MET A 364 -21.71 -6.99 4.24
N TRP A 365 -21.67 -6.58 2.97
CA TRP A 365 -22.85 -6.53 2.11
C TRP A 365 -23.27 -7.92 1.65
N ASN A 366 -24.56 -8.25 1.79
CA ASN A 366 -25.17 -9.46 1.27
C ASN A 366 -25.72 -9.24 -0.17
N THR A 367 -26.34 -10.27 -0.75
CA THR A 367 -26.92 -10.22 -2.10
C THR A 367 -28.08 -9.24 -2.24
N ALA A 368 -28.77 -8.89 -1.14
CA ALA A 368 -29.84 -7.89 -1.11
C ALA A 368 -29.30 -6.44 -1.01
N GLY A 369 -27.98 -6.23 -0.93
CA GLY A 369 -27.40 -4.92 -0.72
C GLY A 369 -27.60 -4.40 0.71
N GLU A 370 -27.62 -5.30 1.69
CA GLU A 370 -27.78 -4.99 3.11
C GLU A 370 -26.57 -5.48 3.92
N LEU A 371 -26.25 -4.80 5.02
CA LEU A 371 -25.17 -5.19 5.92
C LEU A 371 -25.58 -6.38 6.82
N GLN A 372 -24.80 -7.44 6.79
CA GLN A 372 -25.00 -8.66 7.59
C GLN A 372 -23.69 -9.11 8.27
N ASP A 373 -23.83 -9.73 9.44
CA ASP A 373 -22.72 -10.33 10.17
C ASP A 373 -21.98 -11.37 9.30
N ALA A 374 -20.65 -11.41 9.43
CA ALA A 374 -19.77 -12.16 8.54
C ALA A 374 -18.72 -12.97 9.30
N LYS A 375 -18.45 -14.18 8.80
CA LYS A 375 -17.27 -14.98 9.12
C LYS A 375 -16.14 -14.59 8.17
N ALA A 376 -15.15 -13.88 8.69
CA ALA A 376 -13.98 -13.42 7.95
C ALA A 376 -12.90 -14.49 7.93
N ILE A 377 -12.73 -15.17 6.80
CA ILE A 377 -11.71 -16.19 6.60
C ILE A 377 -10.35 -15.52 6.35
N ILE A 378 -9.42 -15.72 7.28
CA ILE A 378 -8.01 -15.40 7.16
C ILE A 378 -7.26 -16.69 7.50
N PRO A 379 -6.87 -17.53 6.53
CA PRO A 379 -6.46 -18.90 6.84
C PRO A 379 -5.24 -19.02 7.75
N ASP A 380 -4.24 -18.16 7.58
CA ASP A 380 -2.99 -18.24 8.35
C ASP A 380 -3.06 -17.50 9.70
N ARG A 381 -2.54 -18.12 10.75
CA ARG A 381 -2.60 -17.60 12.12
C ARG A 381 -1.68 -16.42 12.43
N CYS A 382 -0.63 -16.16 11.65
CA CYS A 382 0.40 -15.17 12.00
C CYS A 382 -0.20 -13.80 12.34
N TYR A 383 -1.29 -13.43 11.65
CA TYR A 383 -1.88 -12.10 11.75
C TYR A 383 -3.38 -12.09 12.02
N ALA A 384 -4.08 -13.22 11.84
CA ALA A 384 -5.54 -13.31 12.01
C ALA A 384 -6.01 -12.89 13.42
N GLY A 385 -5.24 -13.24 14.45
CA GLY A 385 -5.60 -13.01 15.85
C GLY A 385 -5.78 -11.53 16.24
N ILE A 386 -5.11 -10.59 15.56
CA ILE A 386 -5.24 -9.16 15.90
C ILE A 386 -6.63 -8.62 15.57
N TYR A 387 -7.20 -9.08 14.45
CA TYR A 387 -8.53 -8.69 14.02
C TYR A 387 -9.61 -9.35 14.88
N GLN A 388 -9.41 -10.63 15.26
CA GLN A 388 -10.30 -11.30 16.20
C GLN A 388 -10.35 -10.56 17.54
N ALA A 389 -9.20 -10.19 18.10
CA ALA A 389 -9.13 -9.43 19.36
C ALA A 389 -9.81 -8.04 19.24
N THR A 390 -9.71 -7.39 18.08
CA THR A 390 -10.38 -6.11 17.83
C THR A 390 -11.90 -6.27 17.72
N ILE A 391 -12.37 -7.33 17.06
CA ILE A 391 -13.79 -7.67 16.99
C ILE A 391 -14.35 -7.95 18.40
N GLU A 392 -13.64 -8.76 19.19
CA GLU A 392 -14.03 -9.07 20.58
C GLU A 392 -14.10 -7.82 21.46
N ASP A 393 -13.11 -6.92 21.33
CA ASP A 393 -13.11 -5.64 22.03
C ASP A 393 -14.32 -4.78 21.64
N CYS A 394 -14.66 -4.68 20.35
CA CYS A 394 -15.82 -3.93 19.91
C CYS A 394 -17.15 -4.56 20.37
N LYS A 395 -17.27 -5.89 20.43
CA LYS A 395 -18.44 -6.55 21.02
C LYS A 395 -18.59 -6.25 22.51
N ALA A 396 -17.48 -6.23 23.25
CA ALA A 396 -17.48 -6.00 24.69
C ALA A 396 -17.69 -4.52 25.05
N ASN A 397 -17.08 -3.60 24.30
CA ASN A 397 -16.94 -2.18 24.67
C ASN A 397 -17.65 -1.23 23.70
N GLY A 398 -18.36 -1.75 22.69
CA GLY A 398 -18.98 -0.97 21.63
C GLY A 398 -17.97 -0.43 20.61
N ALA A 399 -18.46 0.37 19.66
CA ALA A 399 -17.64 1.02 18.64
C ALA A 399 -16.59 1.97 19.27
N PHE A 400 -15.51 2.24 18.54
CA PHE A 400 -14.58 3.31 18.92
C PHE A 400 -15.26 4.69 18.83
N ASP A 401 -14.79 5.62 19.66
CA ASP A 401 -15.23 7.02 19.64
C ASP A 401 -14.10 7.92 19.12
N PRO A 402 -14.18 8.40 17.86
CA PRO A 402 -13.17 9.28 17.27
C PRO A 402 -12.96 10.60 18.01
N THR A 403 -13.92 11.04 18.83
CA THR A 403 -13.84 12.32 19.56
C THR A 403 -12.89 12.25 20.76
N THR A 404 -12.75 11.08 21.37
CA THR A 404 -12.01 10.87 22.62
C THR A 404 -10.84 9.90 22.47
N MET A 405 -10.87 8.99 21.49
CA MET A 405 -9.85 7.95 21.38
C MET A 405 -8.44 8.50 21.13
N GLY A 406 -7.46 7.80 21.69
CA GLY A 406 -6.03 8.02 21.44
C GLY A 406 -5.63 7.65 20.01
N SER A 407 -4.34 7.45 19.80
CA SER A 407 -3.76 7.08 18.51
C SER A 407 -2.79 5.92 18.63
N VAL A 408 -2.71 5.09 17.58
CA VAL A 408 -1.69 4.03 17.49
C VAL A 408 -0.82 4.24 16.25
N PRO A 409 0.26 5.05 16.36
CA PRO A 409 1.31 5.14 15.37
C PRO A 409 1.99 3.79 15.12
N ASN A 410 2.68 3.66 13.98
CA ASN A 410 3.46 2.47 13.65
C ASN A 410 4.91 2.80 13.26
N VAL A 411 5.83 2.04 13.83
CA VAL A 411 7.22 1.92 13.38
C VAL A 411 7.42 0.53 12.77
N GLY A 412 7.50 0.48 11.44
CA GLY A 412 7.44 -0.77 10.67
C GLY A 412 8.76 -1.16 10.03
N LEU A 413 9.21 -2.39 10.27
CA LEU A 413 10.35 -2.99 9.59
C LEU A 413 9.99 -3.26 8.12
N MET A 414 10.74 -2.70 7.18
CA MET A 414 10.46 -2.91 5.75
C MET A 414 11.66 -2.74 4.82
N ALA A 415 12.75 -2.12 5.29
CA ALA A 415 13.91 -1.83 4.45
C ALA A 415 14.44 -3.10 3.78
N GLN A 416 14.86 -2.97 2.51
CA GLN A 416 15.47 -4.05 1.74
C GLN A 416 14.57 -5.30 1.56
N LYS A 417 13.26 -5.08 1.43
CA LYS A 417 12.24 -6.13 1.20
C LYS A 417 12.20 -7.15 2.35
N ALA A 418 12.22 -6.67 3.59
CA ALA A 418 12.19 -7.50 4.79
C ALA A 418 10.98 -8.47 4.80
N GLU A 419 11.20 -9.68 5.31
CA GLU A 419 10.15 -10.67 5.62
C GLU A 419 9.35 -11.10 4.38
N GLU A 420 8.02 -11.24 4.47
CA GLU A 420 7.19 -11.80 3.40
C GLU A 420 7.24 -11.01 2.09
N TYR A 421 7.48 -9.70 2.13
CA TYR A 421 7.54 -8.85 0.92
C TYR A 421 8.78 -9.19 0.06
N GLY A 422 9.78 -9.85 0.64
CA GLY A 422 10.94 -10.37 -0.07
C GLY A 422 10.79 -11.82 -0.52
N SER A 423 9.69 -12.50 -0.20
CA SER A 423 9.56 -13.96 -0.34
C SER A 423 9.10 -14.44 -1.73
N HIS A 424 8.66 -13.54 -2.61
CA HIS A 424 7.96 -13.94 -3.83
C HIS A 424 8.77 -14.84 -4.78
N ASP A 425 10.07 -14.56 -4.93
CA ASP A 425 10.98 -15.37 -5.75
C ASP A 425 11.49 -16.64 -5.03
N LYS A 426 11.00 -16.87 -3.81
CA LYS A 426 11.30 -17.99 -2.91
C LYS A 426 10.03 -18.70 -2.43
N THR A 427 8.91 -18.49 -3.12
CA THR A 427 7.63 -19.12 -2.83
C THR A 427 7.28 -20.08 -3.96
N PHE A 428 6.99 -21.34 -3.62
CA PHE A 428 6.78 -22.41 -4.59
C PHE A 428 5.55 -23.23 -4.24
N GLN A 429 4.73 -23.52 -5.24
CA GLN A 429 3.77 -24.62 -5.15
C GLN A 429 4.51 -25.92 -5.41
N VAL A 430 4.60 -26.77 -4.39
CA VAL A 430 5.33 -28.02 -4.43
C VAL A 430 4.67 -28.98 -5.43
N LYS A 431 5.48 -29.65 -6.27
CA LYS A 431 4.98 -30.53 -7.35
C LYS A 431 4.93 -32.01 -6.98
N ALA A 432 5.67 -32.42 -5.96
CA ALA A 432 5.73 -33.81 -5.51
C ALA A 432 5.98 -33.86 -4.01
N ASP A 433 5.51 -34.92 -3.36
CA ASP A 433 5.79 -35.18 -1.96
C ASP A 433 7.30 -35.33 -1.71
N GLY A 434 7.76 -34.82 -0.57
CA GLY A 434 9.16 -34.93 -0.21
C GLY A 434 9.56 -33.97 0.91
N VAL A 435 10.80 -33.47 0.80
CA VAL A 435 11.37 -32.51 1.73
C VAL A 435 11.97 -31.36 0.93
N VAL A 436 11.52 -30.12 1.19
CA VAL A 436 12.22 -28.93 0.71
C VAL A 436 13.36 -28.64 1.67
N ARG A 437 14.58 -28.53 1.15
CA ARG A 437 15.79 -28.19 1.90
C ARG A 437 16.32 -26.84 1.43
N VAL A 438 16.79 -26.06 2.39
CA VAL A 438 17.59 -24.87 2.17
C VAL A 438 19.02 -25.23 2.55
N VAL A 439 19.92 -25.26 1.57
CA VAL A 439 21.31 -25.69 1.76
C VAL A 439 22.28 -24.53 1.52
N ASP A 440 23.36 -24.48 2.30
CA ASP A 440 24.40 -23.45 2.20
C ASP A 440 25.39 -23.69 1.05
N GLY A 441 26.35 -22.79 0.87
CA GLY A 441 27.36 -22.89 -0.20
C GLY A 441 28.29 -24.11 -0.08
N LYS A 442 28.29 -24.79 1.06
CA LYS A 442 29.05 -26.02 1.35
C LYS A 442 28.18 -27.28 1.28
N GLY A 443 26.88 -27.14 0.97
CA GLY A 443 25.93 -28.23 0.89
C GLY A 443 25.37 -28.69 2.25
N LYS A 444 25.58 -27.93 3.33
CA LYS A 444 24.97 -28.22 4.64
C LYS A 444 23.51 -27.76 4.62
N VAL A 445 22.61 -28.60 5.11
CA VAL A 445 21.20 -28.22 5.32
C VAL A 445 21.11 -27.21 6.45
N VAL A 446 20.55 -26.04 6.16
CA VAL A 446 20.29 -24.95 7.12
C VAL A 446 18.87 -25.03 7.66
N LEU A 447 17.89 -25.22 6.77
CA LEU A 447 16.48 -25.41 7.09
C LEU A 447 15.89 -26.52 6.22
N GLU A 448 14.89 -27.23 6.74
CA GLU A 448 14.15 -28.22 5.95
C GLU A 448 12.68 -28.31 6.36
N GLN A 449 11.81 -28.63 5.40
CA GLN A 449 10.38 -28.83 5.61
C GLN A 449 9.85 -30.03 4.84
N SER A 450 9.11 -30.89 5.53
CA SER A 450 8.30 -31.92 4.89
C SER A 450 7.15 -31.27 4.15
N VAL A 451 6.89 -31.73 2.92
CA VAL A 451 5.87 -31.18 2.03
C VAL A 451 5.12 -32.29 1.30
N GLU A 452 3.86 -32.03 0.99
CA GLU A 452 3.05 -32.83 0.08
C GLU A 452 2.83 -32.07 -1.25
N ALA A 453 2.50 -32.80 -2.32
CA ALA A 453 2.19 -32.19 -3.60
C ALA A 453 1.01 -31.20 -3.48
N GLY A 454 1.22 -29.99 -4.00
CA GLY A 454 0.24 -28.89 -3.96
C GLY A 454 0.39 -27.95 -2.77
N ASP A 455 1.20 -28.29 -1.75
CA ASP A 455 1.54 -27.40 -0.64
C ASP A 455 2.25 -26.14 -1.14
N ILE A 456 2.14 -25.06 -0.37
CA ILE A 456 2.86 -23.82 -0.64
C ILE A 456 4.04 -23.75 0.31
N PHE A 457 5.26 -23.84 -0.20
CA PHE A 457 6.48 -23.54 0.55
C PHE A 457 6.86 -22.07 0.33
N ARG A 458 7.34 -21.39 1.39
CA ARG A 458 7.96 -20.06 1.27
C ARG A 458 9.21 -19.96 2.13
N MET A 459 10.15 -19.11 1.69
CA MET A 459 11.31 -18.67 2.49
C MET A 459 11.40 -17.13 2.49
N CYS A 460 11.59 -16.54 3.65
CA CYS A 460 11.77 -15.09 3.83
C CYS A 460 13.21 -14.74 4.26
N GLN A 461 13.53 -13.45 4.22
CA GLN A 461 14.86 -12.90 4.52
C GLN A 461 14.72 -11.57 5.24
N THR A 462 15.45 -11.40 6.35
CA THR A 462 15.48 -10.14 7.09
C THR A 462 16.90 -9.81 7.53
N LYS A 463 17.46 -8.76 6.93
CA LYS A 463 18.86 -8.35 7.12
C LYS A 463 19.05 -7.63 8.45
N ASP A 464 20.23 -7.78 9.03
CA ASP A 464 20.54 -7.24 10.36
C ASP A 464 20.53 -5.70 10.41
N ALA A 465 21.10 -5.04 9.40
CA ALA A 465 21.15 -3.57 9.36
C ALA A 465 19.74 -2.91 9.35
N PRO A 466 18.77 -3.38 8.54
CA PRO A 466 17.37 -3.00 8.69
C PRO A 466 16.78 -3.16 10.10
N ILE A 467 17.13 -4.24 10.82
CA ILE A 467 16.64 -4.49 12.19
C ILE A 467 17.21 -3.46 13.16
N GLN A 468 18.52 -3.18 13.08
CA GLN A 468 19.16 -2.15 13.91
C GLN A 468 18.54 -0.76 13.70
N ASP A 469 18.34 -0.37 12.43
CA ASP A 469 17.69 0.90 12.09
C ASP A 469 16.25 0.96 12.61
N TRP A 470 15.50 -0.14 12.51
CA TRP A 470 14.13 -0.24 13.00
C TRP A 470 14.04 -0.06 14.54
N VAL A 471 14.96 -0.69 15.29
CA VAL A 471 15.07 -0.50 16.76
C VAL A 471 15.42 0.94 17.10
N LYS A 472 16.40 1.53 16.40
CA LYS A 472 16.78 2.94 16.56
C LYS A 472 15.60 3.87 16.31
N LEU A 473 14.84 3.63 15.23
CA LEU A 473 13.66 4.42 14.89
C LEU A 473 12.59 4.32 15.98
N ALA A 474 12.35 3.12 16.52
CA ALA A 474 11.39 2.92 17.61
C ALA A 474 11.75 3.71 18.88
N VAL A 475 13.01 3.66 19.30
CA VAL A 475 13.51 4.43 20.46
C VAL A 475 13.38 5.94 20.21
N ASN A 476 13.77 6.41 19.01
CA ASN A 476 13.65 7.80 18.63
C ASN A 476 12.20 8.29 18.68
N ARG A 477 11.25 7.52 18.12
CA ARG A 477 9.84 7.88 18.13
C ARG A 477 9.27 7.90 19.55
N ALA A 478 9.55 6.87 20.35
CA ALA A 478 9.10 6.80 21.74
C ALA A 478 9.57 8.01 22.56
N ARG A 479 10.82 8.43 22.36
CA ARG A 479 11.40 9.61 23.01
C ARG A 479 10.78 10.91 22.52
N LEU A 480 10.66 11.10 21.20
CA LEU A 480 10.13 12.33 20.61
C LEU A 480 8.66 12.58 20.99
N SER A 481 7.86 11.52 21.12
CA SER A 481 6.43 11.66 21.44
C SER A 481 6.10 11.39 22.90
N ASN A 482 7.07 10.95 23.72
CA ASN A 482 6.86 10.49 25.09
C ASN A 482 5.72 9.47 25.19
N THR A 483 5.72 8.49 24.29
CA THR A 483 4.65 7.49 24.14
C THR A 483 5.23 6.09 24.34
N PRO A 484 4.56 5.19 25.09
CA PRO A 484 4.99 3.79 25.19
C PRO A 484 5.08 3.13 23.81
N ALA A 485 6.15 2.36 23.60
CA ALA A 485 6.38 1.62 22.36
C ALA A 485 6.38 0.12 22.64
N VAL A 486 5.57 -0.61 21.89
CA VAL A 486 5.42 -2.06 22.04
C VAL A 486 5.93 -2.72 20.77
N PHE A 487 6.90 -3.62 20.89
CA PHE A 487 7.32 -4.54 19.85
C PHE A 487 6.35 -5.73 19.79
N TRP A 488 5.74 -5.95 18.63
CA TRP A 488 4.71 -6.99 18.44
C TRP A 488 5.39 -8.22 17.85
N LEU A 489 5.90 -9.07 18.74
CA LEU A 489 6.69 -10.25 18.38
C LEU A 489 6.16 -11.45 19.15
N ASP A 490 5.73 -12.47 18.44
CA ASP A 490 5.21 -13.71 19.04
C ASP A 490 6.36 -14.66 19.39
N PRO A 491 6.66 -14.91 20.68
CA PRO A 491 7.74 -15.83 21.06
C PRO A 491 7.50 -17.27 20.60
N ALA A 492 6.28 -17.65 20.20
CA ALA A 492 5.98 -18.97 19.64
C ALA A 492 6.36 -19.12 18.16
N ARG A 493 6.60 -18.01 17.44
CA ARG A 493 7.08 -18.02 16.06
C ARG A 493 8.61 -18.11 16.04
N ALA A 494 9.15 -18.99 15.19
CA ALA A 494 10.59 -19.19 15.10
C ALA A 494 11.32 -17.91 14.62
N HIS A 495 10.73 -17.20 13.65
CA HIS A 495 11.27 -15.93 13.15
C HIS A 495 11.29 -14.86 14.24
N ASP A 496 10.14 -14.64 14.88
CA ASP A 496 9.99 -13.62 15.93
C ASP A 496 10.86 -13.95 17.15
N GLY A 497 11.07 -15.23 17.48
CA GLY A 497 12.01 -15.64 18.54
C GLY A 497 13.42 -15.09 18.32
N VAL A 498 13.97 -15.24 17.10
CA VAL A 498 15.28 -14.67 16.72
C VAL A 498 15.22 -13.13 16.68
N MET A 499 14.09 -12.56 16.24
CA MET A 499 13.89 -11.11 16.23
C MET A 499 13.93 -10.51 17.64
N ILE A 500 13.30 -11.16 18.63
CA ILE A 500 13.27 -10.74 20.02
C ILE A 500 14.70 -10.65 20.58
N GLU A 501 15.55 -11.65 20.30
CA GLU A 501 16.94 -11.65 20.73
C GLU A 501 17.71 -10.43 20.15
N LYS A 502 17.50 -10.11 18.87
CA LYS A 502 18.10 -8.94 18.23
C LYS A 502 17.57 -7.63 18.82
N VAL A 503 16.26 -7.50 19.04
CA VAL A 503 15.68 -6.31 19.67
C VAL A 503 16.27 -6.10 21.06
N GLN A 504 16.32 -7.14 21.89
CA GLN A 504 16.91 -7.07 23.23
C GLN A 504 18.40 -6.71 23.22
N LYS A 505 19.14 -7.15 22.20
CA LYS A 505 20.53 -6.76 21.99
C LYS A 505 20.63 -5.28 21.65
N TYR A 506 19.95 -4.82 20.60
CA TYR A 506 20.13 -3.48 20.04
C TYR A 506 19.48 -2.37 20.88
N LEU A 507 18.47 -2.67 21.70
CA LEU A 507 17.97 -1.70 22.68
C LEU A 507 19.05 -1.25 23.67
N LYS A 508 20.11 -2.05 23.91
CA LYS A 508 21.24 -1.69 24.78
C LYS A 508 22.19 -0.67 24.16
N ASP A 509 22.12 -0.48 22.85
CA ASP A 509 22.94 0.49 22.11
C ASP A 509 22.32 1.91 22.13
N HIS A 510 21.17 2.06 22.79
CA HIS A 510 20.43 3.31 22.87
C HIS A 510 20.13 3.69 24.32
N ASP A 511 20.01 5.00 24.57
CA ASP A 511 19.49 5.48 25.85
C ASP A 511 17.96 5.22 25.89
N THR A 512 17.54 4.31 26.77
CA THR A 512 16.13 3.99 27.02
C THR A 512 15.64 4.48 28.37
N ALA A 513 16.43 5.30 29.09
CA ALA A 513 16.02 5.84 30.38
C ALA A 513 14.75 6.69 30.23
N GLY A 514 13.76 6.42 31.08
CA GLY A 514 12.47 7.13 31.08
C GLY A 514 11.50 6.70 29.97
N LEU A 515 11.84 5.73 29.11
CA LEU A 515 10.95 5.20 28.08
C LEU A 515 10.23 3.94 28.56
N ASP A 516 8.95 3.76 28.19
CA ASP A 516 8.20 2.51 28.37
C ASP A 516 8.27 1.71 27.07
N ILE A 517 9.24 0.81 26.96
CA ILE A 517 9.45 -0.06 25.80
C ILE A 517 9.22 -1.51 26.21
N ARG A 518 8.38 -2.22 25.46
CA ARG A 518 7.95 -3.59 25.78
C ARG A 518 8.03 -4.48 24.56
N VAL A 519 8.09 -5.79 24.79
CA VAL A 519 7.89 -6.82 23.77
C VAL A 519 6.67 -7.65 24.19
N LEU A 520 5.66 -7.74 23.34
CA LEU A 520 4.44 -8.51 23.56
C LEU A 520 4.06 -9.28 22.30
N ALA A 521 3.41 -10.44 22.46
CA ALA A 521 2.83 -11.16 21.33
C ALA A 521 1.74 -10.29 20.65
N PRO A 522 1.51 -10.41 19.33
CA PRO A 522 0.58 -9.54 18.60
C PRO A 522 -0.82 -9.43 19.21
N VAL A 523 -1.38 -10.52 19.74
CA VAL A 523 -2.70 -10.54 20.40
C VAL A 523 -2.70 -9.78 21.73
N ASP A 524 -1.61 -9.87 22.52
CA ASP A 524 -1.50 -9.13 23.78
C ASP A 524 -1.21 -7.65 23.52
N ALA A 525 -0.40 -7.37 22.51
CA ALA A 525 -0.03 -6.03 22.09
C ALA A 525 -1.23 -5.23 21.56
N ILE A 526 -2.09 -5.85 20.72
CA ILE A 526 -3.34 -5.21 20.27
C ILE A 526 -4.28 -4.97 21.46
N LYS A 527 -4.48 -5.94 22.36
CA LYS A 527 -5.36 -5.77 23.54
C LYS A 527 -4.87 -4.63 24.44
N PHE A 528 -3.57 -4.54 24.70
CA PHE A 528 -2.96 -3.44 25.44
C PHE A 528 -3.19 -2.09 24.75
N SER A 529 -3.00 -2.05 23.44
CA SER A 529 -3.18 -0.83 22.64
C SER A 529 -4.64 -0.39 22.60
N LEU A 530 -5.59 -1.33 22.45
CA LEU A 530 -7.04 -1.06 22.45
C LEU A 530 -7.54 -0.58 23.81
N ALA A 531 -7.05 -1.14 24.92
CA ALA A 531 -7.38 -0.63 26.25
C ALA A 531 -6.95 0.84 26.39
N ARG A 532 -5.73 1.17 25.99
CA ARG A 532 -5.19 2.54 26.05
C ARG A 532 -5.89 3.50 25.10
N ILE A 533 -6.18 3.07 23.87
CA ILE A 533 -6.80 3.95 22.86
C ILE A 533 -8.19 4.41 23.30
N ARG A 534 -8.96 3.55 23.98
CA ARG A 534 -10.27 3.89 24.55
C ARG A 534 -10.19 4.86 25.71
N GLU A 535 -9.07 4.89 26.43
CA GLU A 535 -8.78 5.87 27.50
C GLU A 535 -8.19 7.19 26.96
N GLY A 536 -8.16 7.39 25.64
CA GLY A 536 -7.58 8.59 25.03
C GLY A 536 -6.04 8.60 25.03
N LYS A 537 -5.39 7.46 25.30
CA LYS A 537 -3.93 7.33 25.41
C LYS A 537 -3.33 6.72 24.14
N ASP A 538 -2.15 7.20 23.78
CA ASP A 538 -1.45 6.73 22.58
C ASP A 538 -0.55 5.53 22.89
N THR A 539 -0.31 4.68 21.89
CA THR A 539 0.65 3.55 21.96
C THR A 539 1.35 3.39 20.62
N ILE A 540 2.69 3.39 20.58
CA ILE A 540 3.42 3.11 19.35
C ILE A 540 3.47 1.59 19.14
N SER A 541 2.97 1.14 18.00
CA SER A 541 3.16 -0.24 17.53
C SER A 541 4.49 -0.34 16.78
N VAL A 542 5.37 -1.24 17.20
CA VAL A 542 6.67 -1.49 16.57
C VAL A 542 6.63 -2.90 16.00
N THR A 543 6.52 -3.02 14.67
CA THR A 543 6.10 -4.28 14.04
C THR A 543 6.95 -4.67 12.83
N GLY A 544 6.86 -5.95 12.45
CA GLY A 544 7.26 -6.45 11.13
C GLY A 544 6.47 -5.82 9.98
N ASN A 545 6.84 -6.19 8.77
CA ASN A 545 6.39 -5.61 7.50
C ASN A 545 4.89 -5.81 7.24
N VAL A 546 4.37 -7.02 7.48
CA VAL A 546 2.95 -7.32 7.26
C VAL A 546 2.08 -6.59 8.30
N LEU A 547 2.44 -6.66 9.58
CA LEU A 547 1.71 -5.93 10.63
C LEU A 547 1.78 -4.41 10.45
N ARG A 548 2.88 -3.85 9.91
CA ARG A 548 2.92 -2.43 9.53
C ARG A 548 1.79 -2.12 8.56
N ASP A 549 1.64 -2.92 7.51
CA ASP A 549 0.56 -2.75 6.52
C ASP A 549 -0.81 -2.79 7.21
N TYR A 550 -1.06 -3.83 8.01
CA TYR A 550 -2.37 -4.07 8.60
C TYR A 550 -2.78 -3.03 9.63
N LEU A 551 -1.86 -2.63 10.51
CA LEU A 551 -2.13 -1.67 11.58
C LEU A 551 -2.22 -0.23 11.08
N THR A 552 -1.49 0.10 10.00
CA THR A 552 -1.55 1.43 9.38
C THR A 552 -2.77 1.64 8.48
N ASP A 553 -3.58 0.60 8.27
CA ASP A 553 -4.97 0.74 7.82
C ASP A 553 -5.97 0.63 8.97
N LEU A 554 -5.80 -0.35 9.87
CA LEU A 554 -6.74 -0.61 10.96
C LEU A 554 -6.99 0.62 11.83
N PHE A 555 -5.96 1.15 12.48
CA PHE A 555 -6.12 2.26 13.41
C PHE A 555 -6.55 3.56 12.73
N PRO A 556 -5.95 3.98 11.60
CA PRO A 556 -6.37 5.20 10.91
C PRO A 556 -7.81 5.15 10.39
N ILE A 557 -8.32 3.99 9.98
CA ILE A 557 -9.73 3.84 9.61
C ILE A 557 -10.64 4.07 10.81
N MET A 558 -10.29 3.57 12.00
CA MET A 558 -11.07 3.81 13.23
C MET A 558 -10.92 5.24 13.75
N GLU A 559 -9.73 5.83 13.63
CA GLU A 559 -9.41 7.15 14.18
C GLU A 559 -9.87 8.29 13.28
N LEU A 560 -9.74 8.14 11.96
CA LEU A 560 -9.86 9.21 10.98
C LEU A 560 -10.92 8.91 9.91
N GLY A 561 -11.46 7.68 9.89
CA GLY A 561 -12.40 7.22 8.88
C GLY A 561 -11.74 6.86 7.54
N THR A 562 -10.42 6.98 7.45
CA THR A 562 -9.61 6.70 6.25
C THR A 562 -8.12 6.61 6.62
N SER A 563 -7.38 5.71 5.95
CA SER A 563 -5.92 5.62 6.02
C SER A 563 -5.19 6.57 5.06
N ALA A 564 -5.92 7.30 4.21
CA ALA A 564 -5.33 8.20 3.22
C ALA A 564 -4.79 9.52 3.82
N LYS A 565 -5.11 9.84 5.08
CA LYS A 565 -4.75 11.12 5.73
C LYS A 565 -3.62 10.95 6.76
N MET A 566 -2.61 10.20 6.40
CA MET A 566 -1.50 9.79 7.26
C MET A 566 -0.17 10.34 6.76
N LEU A 567 0.74 10.65 7.67
CA LEU A 567 2.16 10.77 7.34
C LEU A 567 2.72 9.37 7.10
N SER A 568 3.45 9.21 6.00
CA SER A 568 4.20 7.99 5.67
C SER A 568 5.64 8.37 5.40
N ILE A 569 6.40 8.50 6.48
CA ILE A 569 7.81 8.89 6.47
C ILE A 569 8.66 7.62 6.41
N VAL A 570 9.69 7.64 5.58
CA VAL A 570 10.69 6.59 5.46
C VAL A 570 12.06 7.24 5.71
N PRO A 571 12.52 7.25 6.97
CA PRO A 571 13.90 7.64 7.26
C PRO A 571 14.82 6.64 6.56
N LEU A 572 15.56 7.12 5.56
CA LEU A 572 16.47 6.28 4.79
C LEU A 572 17.65 5.92 5.68
N MET A 573 18.13 4.68 5.59
CA MET A 573 19.14 4.15 6.50
C MET A 573 20.44 4.97 6.50
N ASN A 574 20.74 5.65 5.40
CA ASN A 574 21.94 6.48 5.24
C ASN A 574 21.72 7.97 5.57
N GLY A 575 20.59 8.33 6.19
CA GLY A 575 20.35 9.66 6.77
C GLY A 575 19.40 10.57 5.99
N GLY A 576 19.09 10.24 4.73
CA GLY A 576 18.09 10.96 3.95
C GLY A 576 16.65 10.66 4.36
N GLY A 577 15.68 11.25 3.66
CA GLY A 577 14.26 11.06 3.88
C GLY A 577 13.49 10.76 2.60
N LEU A 578 12.57 9.81 2.67
CA LEU A 578 11.53 9.56 1.67
C LEU A 578 10.15 9.80 2.32
N PHE A 579 9.31 10.58 1.67
CA PHE A 579 8.00 11.02 2.17
C PHE A 579 6.92 10.58 1.19
N GLU A 580 6.21 9.51 1.51
CA GLU A 580 5.12 9.01 0.68
C GLU A 580 3.85 9.84 0.95
N THR A 581 3.23 10.35 -0.12
CA THR A 581 2.05 11.23 0.00
C THR A 581 0.75 10.47 0.26
N GLY A 582 0.79 9.14 0.30
CA GLY A 582 -0.35 8.29 0.62
C GLY A 582 -0.09 6.82 0.34
N ALA A 583 -0.89 5.94 0.95
CA ALA A 583 -0.79 4.50 0.79
C ALA A 583 -1.63 3.92 -0.37
N GLY A 584 -2.45 4.75 -1.03
CA GLY A 584 -3.36 4.34 -2.11
C GLY A 584 -2.73 4.25 -3.50
N GLY A 585 -3.54 3.87 -4.50
CA GLY A 585 -3.17 3.89 -5.92
C GLY A 585 -3.37 5.27 -6.59
N SER A 586 -3.16 5.35 -7.90
CA SER A 586 -3.17 6.60 -8.69
C SER A 586 -4.56 7.04 -9.22
N ALA A 587 -5.63 6.34 -8.81
CA ALA A 587 -7.04 6.72 -8.98
C ALA A 587 -7.50 6.97 -10.45
N PRO A 588 -7.56 5.94 -11.33
CA PRO A 588 -7.92 6.06 -12.75
C PRO A 588 -9.29 6.72 -12.98
N LYS A 589 -10.28 6.45 -12.11
CA LYS A 589 -11.63 7.03 -12.20
C LYS A 589 -11.67 8.56 -12.03
N HIS A 590 -10.62 9.16 -11.47
CA HIS A 590 -10.52 10.62 -11.32
C HIS A 590 -10.06 11.25 -12.64
N VAL A 591 -9.20 10.58 -13.39
CA VAL A 591 -8.78 10.99 -14.74
C VAL A 591 -9.99 11.00 -15.68
N GLN A 592 -10.82 9.96 -15.64
CA GLN A 592 -12.05 9.88 -16.43
C GLN A 592 -12.96 11.10 -16.19
N GLN A 593 -13.20 11.44 -14.92
CA GLN A 593 -14.00 12.61 -14.58
C GLN A 593 -13.36 13.92 -15.05
N LEU A 594 -12.04 14.06 -14.96
CA LEU A 594 -11.37 15.25 -15.49
C LEU A 594 -11.54 15.34 -17.02
N VAL A 595 -11.35 14.25 -17.75
CA VAL A 595 -11.46 14.27 -19.22
C VAL A 595 -12.90 14.52 -19.67
N GLU A 596 -13.89 13.95 -18.99
CA GLU A 596 -15.32 14.07 -19.34
C GLU A 596 -15.94 15.40 -18.88
N GLU A 597 -15.61 15.85 -17.66
CA GLU A 597 -16.31 16.92 -16.97
C GLU A 597 -15.38 18.05 -16.49
N ASN A 598 -14.07 17.97 -16.78
CA ASN A 598 -13.05 18.91 -16.30
C ASN A 598 -13.15 19.17 -14.80
N PHE A 599 -13.30 18.09 -14.03
CA PHE A 599 -13.39 18.10 -12.58
C PHE A 599 -12.47 17.03 -11.98
N LEU A 600 -11.46 17.45 -11.22
CA LEU A 600 -10.53 16.53 -10.56
C LEU A 600 -10.86 16.40 -9.07
N ARG A 601 -11.40 15.26 -8.66
CA ARG A 601 -11.75 14.97 -7.25
C ARG A 601 -10.60 14.34 -6.43
N TRP A 602 -9.36 14.42 -6.91
CA TRP A 602 -8.18 13.96 -6.17
C TRP A 602 -7.92 14.86 -4.96
N ASP A 603 -7.76 14.27 -3.78
CA ASP A 603 -7.46 15.02 -2.55
C ASP A 603 -5.94 15.00 -2.28
N SER A 604 -5.28 16.14 -2.50
CA SER A 604 -3.83 16.30 -2.33
C SER A 604 -3.41 16.50 -0.87
N LEU A 605 -4.30 16.30 0.12
CA LEU A 605 -3.96 16.47 1.53
C LEU A 605 -2.68 15.72 1.93
N GLY A 606 -2.50 14.49 1.44
CA GLY A 606 -1.30 13.72 1.72
C GLY A 606 -0.02 14.29 1.10
N GLU A 607 -0.11 15.03 -0.01
CA GLU A 607 1.01 15.79 -0.59
C GLU A 607 1.39 16.95 0.31
N PHE A 608 0.41 17.65 0.90
CA PHE A 608 0.65 18.76 1.83
C PHE A 608 1.37 18.27 3.09
N LEU A 609 0.93 17.14 3.63
CA LEU A 609 1.51 16.51 4.81
C LEU A 609 2.94 16.01 4.54
N ALA A 610 3.17 15.36 3.40
CA ALA A 610 4.51 14.90 3.00
C ALA A 610 5.47 16.07 2.77
N LEU A 611 5.00 17.18 2.19
CA LEU A 611 5.80 18.38 1.99
C LEU A 611 6.17 19.03 3.34
N ALA A 612 5.24 19.13 4.29
CA ALA A 612 5.54 19.65 5.62
C ALA A 612 6.64 18.81 6.32
N ALA A 613 6.52 17.48 6.28
CA ALA A 613 7.53 16.57 6.83
C ALA A 613 8.88 16.66 6.09
N SER A 614 8.86 16.82 4.77
CA SER A 614 10.06 17.01 3.94
C SER A 614 10.80 18.30 4.29
N LEU A 615 10.06 19.40 4.49
CA LEU A 615 10.62 20.70 4.90
C LEU A 615 11.16 20.66 6.33
N GLU A 616 10.45 20.01 7.26
CA GLU A 616 10.93 19.79 8.63
C GLU A 616 12.24 18.99 8.62
N HIS A 617 12.31 17.93 7.82
CA HIS A 617 13.54 17.15 7.66
C HIS A 617 14.70 18.01 7.14
N LEU A 618 14.52 18.81 6.09
CA LEU A 618 15.59 19.71 5.63
C LEU A 618 15.99 20.72 6.69
N GLY A 619 15.00 21.29 7.40
CA GLY A 619 15.24 22.24 8.47
C GLY A 619 16.11 21.65 9.57
N ASN A 620 15.88 20.39 9.95
CA ASN A 620 16.64 19.70 10.98
C ASN A 620 18.01 19.20 10.47
N THR A 621 18.05 18.59 9.29
CA THR A 621 19.27 17.95 8.74
C THR A 621 20.31 18.97 8.29
N TYR A 622 19.88 20.09 7.69
CA TYR A 622 20.76 21.13 7.14
C TYR A 622 20.81 22.40 7.99
N ASP A 623 20.17 22.40 9.16
CA ASP A 623 19.99 23.58 10.02
C ASP A 623 19.45 24.80 9.25
N ASN A 624 18.41 24.58 8.43
CA ASN A 624 17.76 25.63 7.66
C ASN A 624 16.55 26.18 8.44
N PRO A 625 16.66 27.33 9.14
CA PRO A 625 15.58 27.89 9.94
C PRO A 625 14.36 28.28 9.08
N ARG A 626 14.56 28.73 7.84
CA ARG A 626 13.46 29.08 6.93
C ARG A 626 12.67 27.85 6.48
N ALA A 627 13.32 26.71 6.30
CA ALA A 627 12.64 25.44 6.04
C ALA A 627 11.73 25.04 7.22
N LYS A 628 12.18 25.25 8.47
CA LYS A 628 11.34 25.02 9.67
C LYS A 628 10.13 25.94 9.72
N VAL A 629 10.31 27.23 9.39
CA VAL A 629 9.18 28.19 9.30
C VAL A 629 8.18 27.77 8.21
N LEU A 630 8.66 27.39 7.02
CA LEU A 630 7.82 26.87 5.94
C LEU A 630 7.03 25.62 6.37
N ALA A 631 7.67 24.66 7.04
CA ALA A 631 7.01 23.46 7.55
C ALA A 631 5.90 23.79 8.58
N ASN A 632 6.22 24.58 9.60
CA ASN A 632 5.28 24.95 10.66
C ASN A 632 4.07 25.71 10.10
N THR A 633 4.31 26.64 9.19
CA THR A 633 3.23 27.42 8.54
C THR A 633 2.40 26.58 7.58
N LEU A 634 2.99 25.58 6.90
CA LEU A 634 2.25 24.64 6.07
C LEU A 634 1.35 23.72 6.92
N ASP A 635 1.81 23.28 8.09
CA ASP A 635 1.00 22.53 9.04
C ASP A 635 -0.19 23.35 9.56
N GLN A 636 0.03 24.64 9.88
CA GLN A 636 -1.05 25.56 10.24
C GLN A 636 -2.06 25.75 9.10
N ALA A 637 -1.57 25.95 7.88
CA ALA A 637 -2.39 26.07 6.68
C ALA A 637 -3.24 24.82 6.45
N THR A 638 -2.64 23.64 6.62
CA THR A 638 -3.33 22.35 6.51
C THR A 638 -4.40 22.18 7.59
N GLY A 639 -4.14 22.62 8.82
CA GLY A 639 -5.14 22.67 9.89
C GLY A 639 -6.33 23.55 9.54
N LYS A 640 -6.08 24.79 9.08
CA LYS A 640 -7.14 25.72 8.64
C LYS A 640 -7.90 25.17 7.43
N PHE A 641 -7.21 24.56 6.48
CA PHE A 641 -7.80 23.91 5.30
C PHE A 641 -8.82 22.82 5.70
N LEU A 642 -8.49 22.00 6.68
CA LEU A 642 -9.38 20.98 7.24
C LEU A 642 -10.56 21.62 7.98
N ASP A 643 -10.30 22.53 8.92
CA ASP A 643 -11.34 23.19 9.74
C ASP A 643 -12.35 23.98 8.88
N THR A 644 -11.93 24.50 7.72
CA THR A 644 -12.79 25.25 6.78
C THR A 644 -13.35 24.38 5.65
N ASN A 645 -13.12 23.07 5.70
CA ASN A 645 -13.63 22.06 4.76
C ASN A 645 -13.35 22.40 3.29
N LYS A 646 -12.10 22.76 2.97
CA LYS A 646 -11.67 23.13 1.61
C LYS A 646 -11.11 21.96 0.79
N SER A 647 -11.33 20.72 1.25
CA SER A 647 -11.08 19.52 0.45
C SER A 647 -11.94 19.50 -0.84
N PRO A 648 -11.46 18.85 -1.91
CA PRO A 648 -12.23 18.69 -3.13
C PRO A 648 -13.59 18.04 -2.89
N SER A 649 -14.62 18.65 -3.45
CA SER A 649 -15.94 18.04 -3.59
C SER A 649 -15.87 16.85 -4.55
N ARG A 650 -16.93 16.04 -4.60
CA ARG A 650 -16.99 14.87 -5.49
C ARG A 650 -17.76 15.12 -6.80
N LYS A 651 -18.35 16.30 -6.99
CA LYS A 651 -19.23 16.61 -8.13
C LYS A 651 -18.94 18.00 -8.68
N VAL A 652 -19.15 18.14 -9.99
CA VAL A 652 -19.13 19.42 -10.72
C VAL A 652 -19.95 20.49 -10.00
N GLY A 653 -19.43 21.72 -10.00
CA GLY A 653 -20.03 22.88 -9.34
C GLY A 653 -19.48 23.15 -7.94
N GLY A 654 -18.78 22.18 -7.33
CA GLY A 654 -18.01 22.39 -6.11
C GLY A 654 -16.54 22.77 -6.37
N ILE A 655 -15.81 23.03 -5.30
CA ILE A 655 -14.35 23.11 -5.32
C ILE A 655 -13.78 21.76 -5.75
N ASP A 656 -12.85 21.73 -6.68
CA ASP A 656 -12.10 20.51 -7.06
C ASP A 656 -10.65 20.60 -6.56
N ASN A 657 -9.78 19.69 -7.00
CA ASN A 657 -8.35 19.67 -6.66
C ASN A 657 -7.63 21.01 -6.88
N ARG A 658 -7.93 21.74 -7.97
CA ARG A 658 -7.26 23.02 -8.26
C ARG A 658 -7.69 24.09 -7.27
N GLY A 659 -8.97 24.10 -6.93
CA GLY A 659 -9.49 25.00 -5.90
C GLY A 659 -8.94 24.67 -4.51
N SER A 660 -8.75 23.40 -4.18
CA SER A 660 -8.13 23.03 -2.89
C SER A 660 -6.68 23.50 -2.80
N HIS A 661 -5.90 23.42 -3.89
CA HIS A 661 -4.55 23.98 -3.96
C HIS A 661 -4.53 25.50 -3.77
N PHE A 662 -5.48 26.22 -4.35
CA PHE A 662 -5.63 27.65 -4.11
C PHE A 662 -5.85 27.96 -2.63
N TYR A 663 -6.77 27.27 -1.95
CA TYR A 663 -7.02 27.52 -0.53
C TYR A 663 -5.83 27.17 0.36
N LEU A 664 -5.10 26.08 0.07
CA LEU A 664 -3.84 25.81 0.74
C LEU A 664 -2.85 26.96 0.57
N THR A 665 -2.68 27.43 -0.67
CA THR A 665 -1.78 28.55 -1.00
C THR A 665 -2.13 29.80 -0.21
N LEU A 666 -3.42 30.16 -0.18
CA LEU A 666 -3.93 31.30 0.58
C LEU A 666 -3.59 31.16 2.06
N TYR A 667 -3.94 30.04 2.68
CA TYR A 667 -3.73 29.83 4.11
C TYR A 667 -2.24 29.73 4.48
N TRP A 668 -1.40 29.22 3.58
CA TRP A 668 0.04 29.15 3.79
C TRP A 668 0.68 30.54 3.69
N ALA A 669 0.29 31.34 2.70
CA ALA A 669 0.74 32.72 2.58
C ALA A 669 0.31 33.57 3.79
N GLU A 670 -0.93 33.41 4.26
CA GLU A 670 -1.43 34.07 5.48
C GLU A 670 -0.60 33.68 6.72
N ALA A 671 -0.32 32.39 6.92
CA ALA A 671 0.48 31.91 8.05
C ALA A 671 1.93 32.46 7.97
N LEU A 672 2.53 32.49 6.78
CA LEU A 672 3.85 33.07 6.56
C LEU A 672 3.90 34.59 6.76
N ALA A 673 2.82 35.31 6.43
CA ALA A 673 2.69 36.74 6.68
C ALA A 673 2.41 37.06 8.17
N ALA A 674 1.88 36.11 8.94
CA ALA A 674 1.52 36.30 10.35
C ALA A 674 2.60 35.84 11.35
N GLN A 675 3.47 34.89 10.96
CA GLN A 675 4.53 34.39 11.84
C GLN A 675 5.57 35.47 12.20
N THR A 676 6.28 35.26 13.31
CA THR A 676 7.25 36.22 13.87
C THR A 676 8.66 35.64 14.02
N ASP A 677 8.90 34.45 13.48
CA ASP A 677 10.18 33.74 13.55
C ASP A 677 11.18 34.21 12.48
N ASP A 678 10.72 34.64 11.29
CA ASP A 678 11.55 35.22 10.22
C ASP A 678 10.86 36.43 9.57
N ALA A 679 11.38 37.64 9.85
CA ALA A 679 10.83 38.90 9.35
C ALA A 679 10.96 39.07 7.81
N ALA A 680 11.96 38.43 7.17
CA ALA A 680 12.14 38.52 5.74
C ALA A 680 11.11 37.67 4.99
N LEU A 681 10.81 36.46 5.49
CA LEU A 681 9.69 35.66 5.01
C LEU A 681 8.37 36.38 5.24
N GLN A 682 8.18 36.97 6.42
CA GLN A 682 6.98 37.75 6.72
C GLN A 682 6.73 38.86 5.68
N ALA A 683 7.75 39.70 5.43
CA ALA A 683 7.67 40.79 4.48
C ALA A 683 7.48 40.31 3.02
N ARG A 684 8.10 39.18 2.64
CA ARG A 684 7.97 38.61 1.31
C ARG A 684 6.57 38.06 1.03
N PHE A 685 5.95 37.40 2.01
CA PHE A 685 4.65 36.75 1.83
C PHE A 685 3.45 37.65 2.13
N ALA A 686 3.63 38.78 2.83
CA ALA A 686 2.54 39.72 3.11
C ALA A 686 1.82 40.26 1.85
N PRO A 687 2.52 40.67 0.77
CA PRO A 687 1.86 41.08 -0.48
C PRO A 687 1.08 39.93 -1.13
N LEU A 688 1.65 38.72 -1.17
CA LEU A 688 0.99 37.55 -1.76
C LEU A 688 -0.28 37.18 -0.98
N ALA A 689 -0.21 37.12 0.35
CA ALA A 689 -1.35 36.84 1.20
C ALA A 689 -2.50 37.83 0.96
N LYS A 690 -2.17 39.13 0.87
CA LYS A 690 -3.13 40.19 0.55
C LYS A 690 -3.74 40.00 -0.85
N THR A 691 -2.92 39.80 -1.87
CA THR A 691 -3.38 39.61 -3.26
C THR A 691 -4.30 38.40 -3.39
N LEU A 692 -3.96 37.26 -2.78
CA LEU A 692 -4.78 36.05 -2.81
C LEU A 692 -6.12 36.26 -2.07
N ALA A 693 -6.11 36.92 -0.91
CA ALA A 693 -7.32 37.21 -0.15
C ALA A 693 -8.26 38.17 -0.89
N GLU A 694 -7.73 39.26 -1.46
CA GLU A 694 -8.53 40.23 -2.23
C GLU A 694 -9.11 39.64 -3.53
N ASN A 695 -8.47 38.62 -4.10
CA ASN A 695 -8.89 37.98 -5.35
C ASN A 695 -9.53 36.60 -5.15
N GLU A 696 -9.87 36.19 -3.93
CA GLU A 696 -10.43 34.86 -3.64
C GLU A 696 -11.63 34.53 -4.55
N ALA A 697 -12.61 35.43 -4.61
CA ALA A 697 -13.82 35.22 -5.41
C ALA A 697 -13.52 35.10 -6.91
N THR A 698 -12.61 35.92 -7.43
CA THR A 698 -12.20 35.90 -8.85
C THR A 698 -11.50 34.59 -9.19
N ILE A 699 -10.53 34.17 -8.37
CA ILE A 699 -9.76 32.94 -8.59
C ILE A 699 -10.71 31.73 -8.56
N VAL A 700 -11.58 31.63 -7.56
CA VAL A 700 -12.55 30.53 -7.46
C VAL A 700 -13.51 30.52 -8.66
N ALA A 701 -13.95 31.69 -9.13
CA ALA A 701 -14.79 31.79 -10.33
C ALA A 701 -14.06 31.30 -11.59
N GLU A 702 -12.80 31.70 -11.79
CA GLU A 702 -11.97 31.23 -12.92
C GLU A 702 -11.76 29.70 -12.89
N LEU A 703 -11.47 29.14 -11.71
CA LEU A 703 -11.29 27.70 -11.54
C LEU A 703 -12.59 26.90 -11.76
N ASN A 704 -13.73 27.44 -11.37
CA ASN A 704 -15.03 26.77 -11.54
C ASN A 704 -15.58 26.91 -12.97
N ALA A 705 -15.25 27.99 -13.68
CA ALA A 705 -15.80 28.29 -15.02
C ALA A 705 -15.43 27.26 -16.10
N VAL A 706 -14.38 26.47 -15.88
CA VAL A 706 -13.95 25.41 -16.81
C VAL A 706 -14.63 24.06 -16.57
N GLN A 707 -15.28 23.87 -15.42
CA GLN A 707 -15.94 22.62 -15.04
C GLN A 707 -17.19 22.35 -15.90
N GLY A 708 -17.60 21.08 -15.97
CA GLY A 708 -18.78 20.62 -16.71
C GLY A 708 -18.57 20.53 -18.22
N LYS A 709 -17.31 20.62 -18.68
CA LYS A 709 -16.93 20.55 -20.10
C LYS A 709 -15.84 19.48 -20.26
N PRO A 710 -15.76 18.78 -21.39
CA PRO A 710 -14.63 17.88 -21.64
C PRO A 710 -13.30 18.63 -21.66
N ALA A 711 -12.25 17.99 -21.16
CA ALA A 711 -10.87 18.49 -21.18
C ALA A 711 -9.98 17.54 -21.97
N ASP A 712 -9.24 18.07 -22.93
CA ASP A 712 -8.23 17.32 -23.67
C ASP A 712 -6.85 17.50 -23.02
N ILE A 713 -6.24 16.37 -22.65
CA ILE A 713 -4.90 16.30 -22.07
C ILE A 713 -3.91 15.58 -23.00
N GLY A 714 -4.31 15.23 -24.23
CA GLY A 714 -3.42 14.70 -25.27
C GLY A 714 -2.83 13.30 -25.00
N GLY A 715 -3.43 12.49 -24.13
CA GLY A 715 -2.99 11.12 -23.81
C GLY A 715 -3.54 10.65 -22.46
N TYR A 716 -3.20 9.42 -22.05
CA TYR A 716 -3.54 8.88 -20.74
C TYR A 716 -2.30 8.51 -19.93
N TYR A 717 -1.46 7.60 -20.45
CA TYR A 717 -0.22 7.19 -19.80
C TYR A 717 0.93 8.16 -20.09
N ALA A 718 0.87 8.87 -21.22
CA ALA A 718 1.85 9.86 -21.62
C ALA A 718 1.13 11.14 -22.08
N PRO A 719 0.38 11.86 -21.22
CA PRO A 719 -0.36 13.05 -21.61
C PRO A 719 0.57 14.15 -22.16
N ASP A 720 0.03 15.04 -22.99
CA ASP A 720 0.77 16.21 -23.47
C ASP A 720 0.95 17.22 -22.34
N ALA A 721 2.19 17.62 -22.09
CA ALA A 721 2.53 18.46 -20.94
C ALA A 721 1.92 19.87 -21.04
N GLU A 722 1.85 20.47 -22.23
CA GLU A 722 1.32 21.81 -22.41
C GLU A 722 -0.21 21.84 -22.29
N LEU A 723 -0.89 20.87 -22.91
CA LEU A 723 -2.34 20.72 -22.79
C LEU A 723 -2.74 20.45 -21.34
N THR A 724 -2.03 19.54 -20.68
CA THR A 724 -2.30 19.20 -19.27
C THR A 724 -2.07 20.40 -18.35
N ALA A 725 -0.99 21.16 -18.54
CA ALA A 725 -0.73 22.37 -17.76
C ALA A 725 -1.84 23.42 -17.91
N LYS A 726 -2.37 23.62 -19.13
CA LYS A 726 -3.49 24.53 -19.39
C LYS A 726 -4.77 24.09 -18.68
N VAL A 727 -5.08 22.79 -18.71
CA VAL A 727 -6.23 22.21 -18.00
C VAL A 727 -6.08 22.37 -16.48
N MET A 728 -4.87 22.13 -15.96
CA MET A 728 -4.62 22.12 -14.52
C MET A 728 -4.37 23.50 -13.90
N ARG A 729 -4.09 24.53 -14.71
CA ARG A 729 -3.82 25.90 -14.25
C ARG A 729 -4.67 26.96 -14.98
N PRO A 730 -6.01 26.86 -14.97
CA PRO A 730 -6.87 27.72 -15.77
C PRO A 730 -7.03 29.15 -15.21
N SER A 731 -6.70 29.39 -13.93
CA SER A 731 -6.80 30.72 -13.32
C SER A 731 -5.57 31.56 -13.61
N GLN A 732 -5.71 32.54 -14.53
CA GLN A 732 -4.64 33.48 -14.83
C GLN A 732 -4.32 34.38 -13.64
N THR A 733 -5.33 34.71 -12.83
CA THR A 733 -5.17 35.53 -11.62
C THR A 733 -4.28 34.82 -10.61
N LEU A 734 -4.53 33.53 -10.33
CA LEU A 734 -3.68 32.72 -9.46
C LEU A 734 -2.26 32.55 -10.03
N ASN A 735 -2.15 32.20 -11.32
CA ASN A 735 -0.86 32.02 -11.97
C ASN A 735 0.02 33.28 -11.88
N SER A 736 -0.57 34.45 -12.08
CA SER A 736 0.14 35.73 -12.01
C SER A 736 0.55 36.08 -10.58
N ALA A 737 -0.29 35.77 -9.57
CA ALA A 737 0.04 35.97 -8.17
C ALA A 737 1.22 35.09 -7.71
N ILE A 738 1.24 33.81 -8.11
CA ILE A 738 2.36 32.90 -7.80
C ILE A 738 3.65 33.32 -8.51
N ALA A 739 3.57 33.74 -9.78
CA ALA A 739 4.74 34.17 -10.54
C ALA A 739 5.40 35.47 -10.01
N ALA A 740 4.69 36.25 -9.19
CA ALA A 740 5.19 37.48 -8.60
C ALA A 740 5.92 37.28 -7.26
N LEU A 741 5.91 36.06 -6.70
CA LEU A 741 6.60 35.69 -5.45
C LEU A 741 8.09 35.45 -5.66
#